data_AF-A0A9E0UN84-F1
#
_entry.id   AF-A0A9E0UN84-F1
#
_cell.length_a   1.000
_cell.length_b   1.000
_cell.length_c   1.000
_cell.angle_alpha   90.00
_cell.angle_beta   90.00
_cell.angle_gamma   90.00
#
_symmetry.space_group_name_H-M   'P 1'
#
loop_
_entity.id
_entity.type
_entity.pdbx_description
1 polymer ?
#
loop_
_entity_poly.entity_id
_entity_poly.type
_entity_poly.pdbx_seq_one_letter_code
_entity_poly.pdbx_strand_id
1 'polypeptide(L)'
;MKRNLLVICASTALLTAGLTSCSDSAGREPDAALWQEDFRYQPVAARPQLEVAYTDSSRTAFEILAEEYNLVGQLRAPHLLQNKADGTPWLWFEMEDASGTRYSTRNYRGETRINLYRRGPYYCEIHWFDVHLATDKKDTAALRGDLTLYCYPEKILADITWHGSGRFVPASMEVKGLVEQKYDGFKPFAKGTIQSYSFPIFGESEPLPADAFRLLAGRNPVRYDRKRGCYILGSHTDGGFQKKLYDEPNFYETVTFRVNNDSVKRKIYVCHESSDGGEITEGGMLLDREGHPMPIVVQVSKNFAGEKEEAFYNPTDQPFSETIFPLYLEPGESHTLTSLHLFQNWGRHMTKHWSSLGAWMDYFHSSTGVTETTCYVPFKFAGLGGVTIADFRAMSQECFWVDQPQHDNLAGHSFLSYYDGKDWIHPVYTGTVYRSTGPNWYDIGLRYLTSDGKIKVTADIFETPQNDELRSYFKVRYEVLQPLEIADARANCRFLTIASIIQGLRFDRFAATGVDEIRLDPSKKPFPVKGVALPEENFFIAEYGDSLNKRGSNAIIVKRFSAGGLKPAATVQLGGYKNVFEQDAAKDTRMCLVPDTDDLKLKAGDVIEIEGYWLPYGATFDTKSPEMVVRYDAEGAMHVVSVEQGEKVSDLPIVVRAENNGALFTVAGGKNLIPVVVKGLTQWRMPRIFVREGDAWRPLYHSRNNALDGYQVFCDEDGTFGAVFLVSASEEPQQLKVTVGESLRMPGKIELSQIEYEGAPVGSAVQIATPAGDVVLTIPQPTMYAVGDERFTPKWSLSEGNSLWFKQQFAEWERGGRLSPNEDDIDLEYWWQNYEPDYRHSSPEYTIDLSGTAFEGARPEALVDGEWAEVEDSLAGSVRAVAVRSSDGKHALALVFLNAEGAFHRGESMGLILKPVDAPTKKRYHVRGKVYVTDADMNTLKKRILSEL
;
A
#
# COMPACT_ATOMS: atom_id res chain seq x y z
N MET A 1 58.25 86.12 -8.59
CA MET A 1 58.41 85.28 -9.79
C MET A 1 58.27 83.80 -9.38
N LYS A 2 57.36 83.05 -10.05
CA LYS A 2 57.19 81.58 -10.34
C LYS A 2 57.76 80.49 -9.36
N ARG A 3 57.03 79.45 -8.85
CA ARG A 3 56.22 78.27 -9.36
C ARG A 3 57.06 77.01 -9.79
N ASN A 4 56.97 75.85 -9.09
CA ASN A 4 56.21 74.58 -9.36
C ASN A 4 57.15 73.42 -9.85
N LEU A 5 56.98 72.08 -9.67
CA LEU A 5 55.96 71.17 -9.10
C LEU A 5 56.61 69.80 -8.74
N LEU A 6 55.90 68.98 -7.95
CA LEU A 6 56.23 67.69 -7.29
C LEU A 6 55.24 66.59 -7.75
N VAL A 7 55.56 65.29 -7.62
CA VAL A 7 54.69 64.17 -7.13
C VAL A 7 55.55 62.89 -6.97
N ILE A 8 55.21 62.10 -5.94
CA ILE A 8 56.02 61.14 -5.17
C ILE A 8 55.45 59.72 -5.31
N CYS A 9 56.29 58.67 -5.23
CA CYS A 9 56.22 57.58 -4.23
C CYS A 9 57.08 56.36 -4.61
N ALA A 10 57.94 55.97 -3.67
CA ALA A 10 58.84 54.83 -3.70
C ALA A 10 58.57 53.92 -2.49
N SER A 11 58.66 52.62 -2.74
CA SER A 11 59.22 51.51 -1.93
C SER A 11 59.03 51.47 -0.41
N THR A 12 58.64 50.30 0.14
CA THR A 12 59.46 49.40 0.99
C THR A 12 58.64 48.13 1.34
N ALA A 13 59.29 46.96 1.38
CA ALA A 13 58.71 45.65 1.70
C ALA A 13 58.42 45.46 3.21
N LEU A 14 57.32 44.78 3.54
CA LEU A 14 57.05 44.16 4.86
C LEU A 14 55.98 43.06 4.74
N LEU A 15 56.12 42.04 5.60
CA LEU A 15 55.36 40.78 5.68
C LEU A 15 53.83 40.94 5.61
N THR A 16 53.18 40.04 4.85
CA THR A 16 51.78 39.63 5.08
C THR A 16 51.62 38.13 4.86
N ALA A 17 50.90 37.51 5.80
CA ALA A 17 50.57 36.10 5.84
C ALA A 17 49.80 35.66 4.58
N GLY A 18 50.19 34.53 4.01
CA GLY A 18 49.41 33.83 3.00
C GLY A 18 48.17 33.22 3.64
N LEU A 19 47.02 33.85 3.41
CA LEU A 19 45.71 33.21 3.53
C LEU A 19 45.60 32.18 2.40
N THR A 20 45.92 30.92 2.71
CA THR A 20 45.37 29.78 1.98
C THR A 20 43.89 29.72 2.31
N SER A 21 43.05 30.14 1.35
CA SER A 21 41.61 29.92 1.41
C SER A 21 41.36 28.41 1.37
N CYS A 22 41.11 27.82 2.53
CA CYS A 22 40.37 26.57 2.63
C CYS A 22 38.97 26.82 2.08
N SER A 23 38.73 26.47 0.82
CA SER A 23 37.41 26.43 0.23
C SER A 23 36.68 25.18 0.70
N ASP A 24 35.69 25.40 1.56
CA ASP A 24 34.42 24.68 1.71
C ASP A 24 34.45 23.15 1.82
N SER A 25 34.71 22.71 3.05
CA SER A 25 34.22 21.44 3.60
C SER A 25 33.18 21.65 4.72
N ALA A 26 32.44 22.77 4.68
CA ALA A 26 31.53 23.20 5.76
C ALA A 26 30.03 22.93 5.50
N GLY A 27 29.69 21.89 4.74
CA GLY A 27 28.29 21.57 4.35
C GLY A 27 27.82 20.14 4.67
N ARG A 28 28.66 19.30 5.27
CA ARG A 28 28.34 17.91 5.63
C ARG A 28 28.34 17.82 7.16
N GLU A 29 27.26 17.31 7.77
CA GLU A 29 27.08 16.92 9.19
C GLU A 29 26.13 17.70 10.16
N PRO A 30 25.65 18.95 9.97
CA PRO A 30 24.78 19.56 11.00
C PRO A 30 23.37 18.96 11.12
N ASP A 31 22.80 18.42 10.04
CA ASP A 31 21.39 17.99 10.03
C ASP A 31 21.17 16.55 10.54
N ALA A 32 22.14 15.63 10.42
CA ALA A 32 21.93 14.25 10.91
C ALA A 32 21.91 14.19 12.45
N ALA A 33 22.70 15.07 13.11
CA ALA A 33 22.66 15.24 14.55
C ALA A 33 21.32 15.82 15.04
N LEU A 34 20.64 16.62 14.21
CA LEU A 34 19.30 17.17 14.50
C LEU A 34 18.26 16.05 14.65
N TRP A 35 18.29 15.04 13.77
CA TRP A 35 17.27 13.98 13.74
C TRP A 35 17.65 12.73 14.56
N GLN A 36 18.74 12.81 15.35
CA GLN A 36 19.30 11.63 16.01
C GLN A 36 18.30 10.96 16.96
N GLU A 37 17.55 11.75 17.73
CA GLU A 37 16.54 11.22 18.64
C GLU A 37 15.31 10.68 17.89
N ASP A 38 14.88 11.32 16.81
CA ASP A 38 13.79 10.79 15.98
C ASP A 38 14.11 9.41 15.40
N PHE A 39 15.34 9.24 14.89
CA PHE A 39 15.80 8.02 14.25
C PHE A 39 16.01 6.88 15.24
N ARG A 40 16.39 7.18 16.49
CA ARG A 40 16.61 6.20 17.55
C ARG A 40 15.39 5.32 17.84
N TYR A 41 14.18 5.87 17.70
CA TYR A 41 12.92 5.17 17.99
C TYR A 41 12.24 4.59 16.74
N GLN A 42 12.91 4.57 15.59
CA GLN A 42 12.36 4.01 14.34
C GLN A 42 12.56 2.50 14.17
N PRO A 43 13.70 1.89 14.57
CA PRO A 43 13.88 0.45 14.51
C PRO A 43 12.78 -0.28 15.29
N VAL A 44 12.37 -1.46 14.85
CA VAL A 44 11.20 -2.15 15.38
C VAL A 44 11.39 -2.51 16.85
N ALA A 45 12.60 -2.93 17.25
CA ALA A 45 12.88 -3.28 18.64
C ALA A 45 12.95 -2.07 19.59
N ALA A 46 13.19 -0.87 19.06
CA ALA A 46 13.29 0.37 19.83
C ALA A 46 12.04 1.25 19.75
N ARG A 47 11.11 0.95 18.82
CA ARG A 47 9.89 1.72 18.64
C ARG A 47 8.97 1.50 19.84
N PRO A 48 8.41 2.57 20.43
CA PRO A 48 7.47 2.46 21.54
C PRO A 48 6.29 1.54 21.20
N GLN A 49 5.90 0.71 22.16
CA GLN A 49 4.82 -0.26 21.99
C GLN A 49 3.46 0.44 21.99
N LEU A 50 2.59 0.07 21.06
CA LEU A 50 1.16 0.36 21.09
C LEU A 50 0.40 -0.70 20.30
N GLU A 51 -0.53 -1.38 20.95
CA GLU A 51 -1.39 -2.36 20.32
C GLU A 51 -2.73 -2.51 21.06
N VAL A 52 -3.75 -2.91 20.32
CA VAL A 52 -5.09 -3.19 20.85
C VAL A 52 -5.53 -4.57 20.37
N ALA A 53 -6.08 -5.38 21.27
CA ALA A 53 -6.62 -6.71 20.95
C ALA A 53 -7.80 -7.05 21.87
N TYR A 54 -8.63 -8.03 21.49
CA TYR A 54 -9.48 -8.69 22.49
C TYR A 54 -8.61 -9.54 23.42
N THR A 55 -9.01 -9.67 24.69
CA THR A 55 -8.25 -10.50 25.64
C THR A 55 -8.26 -11.97 25.26
N ASP A 56 -9.34 -12.42 24.62
CA ASP A 56 -9.54 -13.79 24.14
C ASP A 56 -10.71 -13.87 23.13
N SER A 57 -11.00 -15.08 22.65
CA SER A 57 -12.08 -15.33 21.67
C SER A 57 -13.50 -15.10 22.21
N SER A 58 -13.70 -15.02 23.53
CA SER A 58 -15.00 -14.72 24.13
C SER A 58 -15.41 -13.25 23.95
N ARG A 59 -14.43 -12.37 23.70
CA ARG A 59 -14.61 -10.94 23.41
C ARG A 59 -15.38 -10.21 24.51
N THR A 60 -15.19 -10.63 25.75
CA THR A 60 -15.81 -9.98 26.91
C THR A 60 -15.00 -8.80 27.42
N ALA A 61 -13.77 -8.62 26.93
CA ALA A 61 -12.90 -7.51 27.25
C ALA A 61 -11.91 -7.26 26.10
N PHE A 62 -11.36 -6.06 26.06
CA PHE A 62 -10.24 -5.70 25.18
C PHE A 62 -9.06 -5.20 26.01
N GLU A 63 -7.85 -5.39 25.49
CA GLU A 63 -6.59 -4.93 26.06
C GLU A 63 -6.00 -3.84 25.19
N ILE A 64 -5.46 -2.80 25.85
CA ILE A 64 -4.59 -1.80 25.26
C ILE A 64 -3.21 -2.02 25.87
N LEU A 65 -2.26 -2.49 25.06
CA LEU A 65 -0.86 -2.62 25.42
C LEU A 65 -0.12 -1.40 24.86
N ALA A 66 0.35 -0.51 25.74
CA ALA A 66 1.16 0.63 25.39
C ALA A 66 2.48 0.62 26.18
N GLU A 67 3.47 1.39 25.74
CA GLU A 67 4.80 1.49 26.38
C GLU A 67 4.70 1.79 27.88
N GLU A 68 3.90 2.80 28.26
CA GLU A 68 3.82 3.28 29.65
C GLU A 68 2.59 2.77 30.41
N TYR A 69 1.67 2.08 29.75
CA TYR A 69 0.45 1.58 30.39
C TYR A 69 -0.10 0.31 29.73
N ASN A 70 -0.74 -0.54 30.54
CA ASN A 70 -1.46 -1.71 30.05
C ASN A 70 -2.85 -1.75 30.70
N LEU A 71 -3.90 -1.60 29.88
CA LEU A 71 -5.27 -1.43 30.33
C LEU A 71 -6.18 -2.49 29.74
N VAL A 72 -7.21 -2.87 30.50
CA VAL A 72 -8.28 -3.77 30.07
C VAL A 72 -9.62 -3.05 30.18
N GLY A 73 -10.33 -2.91 29.07
CA GLY A 73 -11.71 -2.42 29.02
C GLY A 73 -12.71 -3.58 29.10
N GLN A 74 -13.61 -3.53 30.07
CA GLN A 74 -14.58 -4.61 30.33
C GLN A 74 -15.85 -4.44 29.49
N LEU A 75 -16.04 -5.29 28.46
CA LEU A 75 -17.20 -5.22 27.58
C LEU A 75 -18.48 -5.81 28.17
N ARG A 76 -18.37 -6.42 29.35
CA ARG A 76 -19.46 -6.87 30.22
C ARG A 76 -19.34 -6.23 31.60
N ALA A 77 -20.42 -6.26 32.35
CA ALA A 77 -20.47 -5.67 33.68
C ALA A 77 -19.37 -6.22 34.63
N PRO A 78 -18.71 -5.36 35.42
CA PRO A 78 -18.87 -3.91 35.42
C PRO A 78 -18.13 -3.25 34.24
N HIS A 79 -18.80 -2.34 33.50
CA HIS A 79 -18.16 -1.62 32.40
C HIS A 79 -17.24 -0.52 32.94
N LEU A 80 -15.94 -0.78 32.84
CA LEU A 80 -14.87 0.14 33.25
C LEU A 80 -13.57 -0.20 32.52
N LEU A 81 -12.65 0.76 32.50
CA LEU A 81 -11.25 0.56 32.12
C LEU A 81 -10.43 0.35 33.39
N GLN A 82 -9.55 -0.64 33.42
CA GLN A 82 -8.69 -0.94 34.58
C GLN A 82 -7.27 -1.27 34.15
N ASN A 83 -6.30 -1.05 35.04
CA ASN A 83 -4.94 -1.51 34.84
C ASN A 83 -4.88 -3.04 34.90
N LYS A 84 -4.20 -3.65 33.91
CA LYS A 84 -4.10 -5.11 33.81
C LYS A 84 -3.29 -5.74 34.95
N ALA A 85 -2.28 -5.04 35.46
CA ALA A 85 -1.34 -5.59 36.43
C ALA A 85 -1.96 -5.77 37.83
N ASP A 86 -2.79 -4.82 38.27
CA ASP A 86 -3.33 -4.77 39.63
C ASP A 86 -4.87 -4.68 39.69
N GLY A 87 -5.54 -4.50 38.55
CA GLY A 87 -7.00 -4.35 38.48
C GLY A 87 -7.51 -2.98 38.95
N THR A 88 -6.63 -2.01 39.19
CA THR A 88 -7.03 -0.67 39.63
C THR A 88 -7.88 0.00 38.54
N PRO A 89 -9.12 0.45 38.85
CA PRO A 89 -9.96 1.14 37.87
C PRO A 89 -9.37 2.49 37.44
N TRP A 90 -9.27 2.69 36.13
CA TRP A 90 -8.76 3.91 35.50
C TRP A 90 -9.88 4.82 34.99
N LEU A 91 -10.98 4.25 34.53
CA LEU A 91 -12.09 5.03 33.99
C LEU A 91 -13.44 4.32 34.18
N TRP A 92 -14.39 5.02 34.78
CA TRP A 92 -15.81 4.77 34.64
C TRP A 92 -16.59 6.09 34.81
N PHE A 93 -17.87 6.07 34.47
CA PHE A 93 -18.75 7.23 34.58
C PHE A 93 -19.83 7.01 35.63
N GLU A 94 -20.12 8.07 36.38
CA GLU A 94 -21.28 8.23 37.24
C GLU A 94 -22.07 9.47 36.81
N MET A 95 -23.39 9.41 36.93
CA MET A 95 -24.26 10.51 36.55
C MET A 95 -25.41 10.62 37.53
N GLU A 96 -25.73 11.83 37.96
CA GLU A 96 -26.89 12.13 38.80
C GLU A 96 -27.93 12.85 37.95
N ASP A 97 -29.18 12.41 37.98
CA ASP A 97 -30.28 13.09 37.29
C ASP A 97 -30.87 14.24 38.13
N ALA A 98 -31.75 15.04 37.52
CA ALA A 98 -32.39 16.18 38.18
C ALA A 98 -33.25 15.79 39.42
N SER A 99 -33.55 14.51 39.62
CA SER A 99 -34.25 14.00 40.81
C SER A 99 -33.31 13.55 41.92
N GLY A 100 -31.99 13.58 41.68
CA GLY A 100 -30.97 13.06 42.59
C GLY A 100 -30.72 11.55 42.43
N THR A 101 -31.27 10.91 41.41
CA THR A 101 -31.03 9.47 41.16
C THR A 101 -29.65 9.28 40.52
N ARG A 102 -28.87 8.35 41.07
CA ARG A 102 -27.51 8.06 40.60
C ARG A 102 -27.46 6.85 39.67
N TYR A 103 -26.73 7.01 38.58
CA TYR A 103 -26.46 5.99 37.59
C TYR A 103 -24.96 5.78 37.46
N SER A 104 -24.55 4.57 37.13
CA SER A 104 -23.15 4.22 36.90
C SER A 104 -23.02 3.25 35.74
N THR A 105 -21.95 3.38 34.98
CA THR A 105 -21.57 2.44 33.91
C THR A 105 -21.28 1.04 34.47
N ARG A 106 -20.81 0.96 35.72
CA ARG A 106 -20.57 -0.32 36.40
C ARG A 106 -21.83 -1.13 36.70
N ASN A 107 -22.99 -0.49 36.73
CA ASN A 107 -24.24 -1.13 37.10
C ASN A 107 -25.00 -1.72 35.91
N TYR A 108 -24.68 -1.29 34.69
CA TYR A 108 -25.32 -1.81 33.48
C TYR A 108 -24.89 -3.27 33.25
N ARG A 109 -25.82 -4.13 32.84
CA ARG A 109 -25.61 -5.58 32.67
C ARG A 109 -25.69 -6.07 31.22
N GLY A 110 -25.90 -5.16 30.27
CA GLY A 110 -25.85 -5.52 28.86
C GLY A 110 -24.42 -5.71 28.38
N GLU A 111 -24.29 -5.94 27.08
CA GLU A 111 -23.00 -6.03 26.42
C GLU A 111 -22.68 -4.73 25.70
N THR A 112 -21.39 -4.49 25.51
CA THR A 112 -20.83 -3.37 24.74
C THR A 112 -19.82 -3.92 23.75
N ARG A 113 -19.32 -3.09 22.84
CA ARG A 113 -18.39 -3.51 21.79
C ARG A 113 -17.39 -2.42 21.45
N ILE A 114 -16.30 -2.81 20.79
CA ILE A 114 -15.33 -1.87 20.25
C ILE A 114 -15.27 -1.91 18.74
N ASN A 115 -14.83 -0.79 18.18
CA ASN A 115 -14.35 -0.66 16.81
C ASN A 115 -13.10 0.24 16.77
N LEU A 116 -12.25 0.09 15.76
CA LEU A 116 -11.01 0.84 15.62
C LEU A 116 -11.03 1.60 14.30
N TYR A 117 -11.07 2.93 14.36
CA TYR A 117 -11.11 3.77 13.15
C TYR A 117 -9.73 4.17 12.65
N ARG A 118 -8.77 4.28 13.56
CA ARG A 118 -7.38 4.62 13.24
C ARG A 118 -6.47 3.68 14.01
N ARG A 119 -5.49 3.11 13.31
CA ARG A 119 -4.59 2.13 13.91
C ARG A 119 -3.24 2.12 13.21
N GLY A 120 -2.19 2.05 14.01
CA GLY A 120 -0.83 1.91 13.52
C GLY A 120 0.18 1.98 14.66
N PRO A 121 1.48 2.14 14.32
CA PRO A 121 2.56 2.05 15.30
C PRO A 121 2.59 3.18 16.34
N TYR A 122 1.86 4.29 16.13
CA TYR A 122 1.97 5.48 17.00
C TYR A 122 0.65 5.89 17.64
N TYR A 123 -0.46 5.57 17.00
CA TYR A 123 -1.76 6.06 17.41
C TYR A 123 -2.86 5.04 17.12
N CYS A 124 -3.72 4.82 18.11
CA CYS A 124 -4.93 4.03 18.00
C CYS A 124 -6.14 4.83 18.48
N GLU A 125 -7.21 4.80 17.69
CA GLU A 125 -8.51 5.39 18.03
C GLU A 125 -9.53 4.29 18.22
N ILE A 126 -9.90 4.03 19.47
CA ILE A 126 -10.83 2.97 19.86
C ILE A 126 -12.18 3.59 20.16
N HIS A 127 -13.20 3.22 19.43
CA HIS A 127 -14.59 3.55 19.76
C HIS A 127 -15.20 2.43 20.59
N TRP A 128 -15.53 2.71 21.84
CA TRP A 128 -16.27 1.81 22.72
C TRP A 128 -17.75 2.20 22.71
N PHE A 129 -18.50 1.47 21.89
CA PHE A 129 -19.92 1.70 21.65
C PHE A 129 -20.81 1.02 22.68
N ASP A 130 -22.07 1.44 22.66
CA ASP A 130 -23.16 0.91 23.48
C ASP A 130 -22.92 1.08 25.00
N VAL A 131 -22.11 2.07 25.41
CA VAL A 131 -21.88 2.37 26.83
C VAL A 131 -23.17 2.91 27.45
N HIS A 132 -23.60 2.32 28.56
CA HIS A 132 -24.85 2.68 29.24
C HIS A 132 -24.64 2.95 30.72
N LEU A 133 -25.48 3.82 31.28
CA LEU A 133 -25.54 4.15 32.70
C LEU A 133 -26.77 3.48 33.32
N ALA A 134 -26.63 2.82 34.47
CA ALA A 134 -27.75 2.22 35.19
C ALA A 134 -27.74 2.50 36.70
N THR A 135 -28.90 2.50 37.34
CA THR A 135 -29.01 2.56 38.80
C THR A 135 -28.54 1.25 39.45
N ASP A 136 -28.37 1.23 40.76
CA ASP A 136 -28.11 0.00 41.54
C ASP A 136 -29.23 -1.05 41.38
N LYS A 137 -30.46 -0.59 41.13
CA LYS A 137 -31.63 -1.42 40.78
C LYS A 137 -31.68 -1.84 39.32
N LYS A 138 -30.69 -1.43 38.51
CA LYS A 138 -30.50 -1.77 37.09
C LYS A 138 -31.48 -1.07 36.15
N ASP A 139 -32.02 0.07 36.57
CA ASP A 139 -32.79 0.93 35.68
C ASP A 139 -31.81 1.71 34.80
N THR A 140 -31.86 1.47 33.48
CA THR A 140 -30.94 2.09 32.52
C THR A 140 -31.40 3.50 32.15
N ALA A 141 -30.48 4.47 32.19
CA ALA A 141 -30.73 5.81 31.68
C ALA A 141 -31.04 5.78 30.18
N ALA A 142 -31.89 6.70 29.71
CA ALA A 142 -32.26 6.80 28.28
C ALA A 142 -31.17 7.48 27.43
N LEU A 143 -29.92 6.99 27.58
CA LEU A 143 -28.70 7.42 26.91
C LEU A 143 -27.95 6.22 26.35
N ARG A 144 -27.21 6.45 25.26
CA ARG A 144 -26.19 5.54 24.72
C ARG A 144 -24.90 6.31 24.52
N GLY A 145 -23.78 5.78 25.00
CA GLY A 145 -22.47 6.37 24.90
C GLY A 145 -21.63 5.76 23.79
N ASP A 146 -20.87 6.61 23.11
CA ASP A 146 -19.64 6.26 22.41
C ASP A 146 -18.47 6.84 23.22
N LEU A 147 -17.70 5.97 23.87
CA LEU A 147 -16.47 6.34 24.55
C LEU A 147 -15.31 6.14 23.56
N THR A 148 -14.80 7.22 23.01
CA THR A 148 -13.59 7.18 22.18
C THR A 148 -12.34 7.29 23.05
N LEU A 149 -11.40 6.37 22.88
CA LEU A 149 -10.09 6.38 23.50
C LEU A 149 -9.01 6.70 22.47
N TYR A 150 -8.26 7.76 22.71
CA TYR A 150 -7.16 8.24 21.87
C TYR A 150 -5.84 7.79 22.49
N CYS A 151 -5.31 6.68 21.98
CA CYS A 151 -4.21 5.95 22.60
C CYS A 151 -2.89 6.22 21.86
N TYR A 152 -1.87 6.56 22.62
CA TYR A 152 -0.48 6.68 22.20
C TYR A 152 0.40 5.81 23.13
N PRO A 153 1.65 5.48 22.76
CA PRO A 153 2.53 4.69 23.62
C PRO A 153 2.68 5.20 25.06
N GLU A 154 2.74 6.52 25.25
CA GLU A 154 2.99 7.15 26.56
C GLU A 154 1.80 7.92 27.15
N LYS A 155 0.70 8.06 26.40
CA LYS A 155 -0.45 8.85 26.86
C LYS A 155 -1.78 8.34 26.31
N ILE A 156 -2.86 8.67 27.02
CA ILE A 156 -4.22 8.35 26.62
C ILE A 156 -5.17 9.50 26.97
N LEU A 157 -5.99 9.89 26.01
CA LEU A 157 -7.09 10.83 26.16
C LEU A 157 -8.41 10.13 25.85
N ALA A 158 -9.53 10.72 26.29
CA ALA A 158 -10.84 10.19 26.00
C ALA A 158 -11.86 11.27 25.66
N ASP A 159 -12.89 10.85 24.94
CA ASP A 159 -14.12 11.60 24.70
C ASP A 159 -15.31 10.70 24.92
N ILE A 160 -16.26 11.13 25.75
CA ILE A 160 -17.56 10.47 25.86
C ILE A 160 -18.61 11.28 25.12
N THR A 161 -19.19 10.69 24.08
CA THR A 161 -20.32 11.25 23.35
C THR A 161 -21.61 10.54 23.77
N TRP A 162 -22.54 11.28 24.39
CA TRP A 162 -23.84 10.77 24.80
C TRP A 162 -24.90 11.07 23.75
N HIS A 163 -25.55 10.02 23.27
CA HIS A 163 -26.69 10.06 22.37
C HIS A 163 -27.98 9.83 23.16
N GLY A 164 -28.90 10.79 23.13
CA GLY A 164 -30.22 10.62 23.73
C GLY A 164 -31.01 9.53 23.01
N SER A 165 -31.41 8.48 23.72
CA SER A 165 -32.31 7.43 23.22
C SER A 165 -33.77 7.65 23.65
N GLY A 166 -33.98 8.53 24.63
CA GLY A 166 -35.26 8.98 25.14
C GLY A 166 -35.11 10.25 25.97
N ARG A 167 -36.10 10.58 26.80
CA ARG A 167 -36.03 11.74 27.69
C ARG A 167 -35.16 11.42 28.91
N PHE A 168 -34.10 12.19 29.12
CA PHE A 168 -33.24 12.09 30.29
C PHE A 168 -32.71 13.47 30.68
N VAL A 169 -32.74 13.82 31.97
CA VAL A 169 -32.35 15.15 32.46
C VAL A 169 -31.24 14.99 33.50
N PRO A 170 -29.96 15.04 33.10
CA PRO A 170 -28.83 15.01 34.03
C PRO A 170 -28.73 16.31 34.83
N ALA A 171 -28.36 16.19 36.09
CA ALA A 171 -27.87 17.29 36.91
C ALA A 171 -26.35 17.43 36.80
N SER A 172 -25.61 16.31 36.92
CA SER A 172 -24.15 16.27 36.85
C SER A 172 -23.64 14.93 36.32
N MET A 173 -22.42 14.93 35.78
CA MET A 173 -21.66 13.73 35.41
C MET A 173 -20.28 13.78 36.05
N GLU A 174 -19.83 12.67 36.60
CA GLU A 174 -18.49 12.49 37.11
C GLU A 174 -17.75 11.44 36.29
N VAL A 175 -16.58 11.83 35.80
CA VAL A 175 -15.52 10.93 35.37
C VAL A 175 -14.81 10.46 36.63
N LYS A 176 -14.65 9.16 36.78
CA LYS A 176 -14.06 8.53 37.97
C LYS A 176 -12.93 7.58 37.58
N GLY A 177 -11.99 7.36 38.49
CA GLY A 177 -10.87 6.43 38.34
C GLY A 177 -9.54 7.11 38.57
N LEU A 178 -8.64 7.02 37.59
CA LEU A 178 -7.32 7.63 37.69
C LEU A 178 -7.42 9.17 37.71
N VAL A 179 -8.35 9.71 36.91
CA VAL A 179 -8.71 11.13 36.91
C VAL A 179 -10.13 11.29 37.43
N GLU A 180 -10.35 12.35 38.21
CA GLU A 180 -11.68 12.75 38.65
C GLU A 180 -12.04 14.11 38.06
N GLN A 181 -13.12 14.15 37.29
CA GLN A 181 -13.61 15.39 36.68
C GLN A 181 -15.13 15.44 36.75
N LYS A 182 -15.65 16.61 37.12
CA LYS A 182 -17.09 16.85 37.19
C LYS A 182 -17.54 17.80 36.08
N TYR A 183 -18.61 17.42 35.42
CA TYR A 183 -19.34 18.24 34.46
C TYR A 183 -20.74 18.53 35.02
N ASP A 184 -21.22 19.75 34.78
CA ASP A 184 -22.52 20.25 35.20
C ASP A 184 -23.14 21.07 34.06
N GLY A 185 -24.37 21.57 34.24
CA GLY A 185 -24.98 22.53 33.29
C GLY A 185 -25.44 21.89 31.98
N PHE A 186 -25.78 20.60 32.01
CA PHE A 186 -26.24 19.84 30.86
C PHE A 186 -27.53 20.39 30.25
N LYS A 187 -27.65 20.24 28.93
CA LYS A 187 -28.95 20.33 28.26
C LYS A 187 -29.71 19.01 28.44
N PRO A 188 -31.05 19.02 28.59
CA PRO A 188 -31.85 17.80 28.59
C PRO A 188 -31.60 16.97 27.34
N PHE A 189 -31.48 15.66 27.50
CA PHE A 189 -31.42 14.72 26.39
C PHE A 189 -32.82 14.32 25.93
N ALA A 190 -32.98 14.26 24.61
CA ALA A 190 -34.12 13.70 23.91
C ALA A 190 -33.61 12.80 22.77
N LYS A 191 -34.50 12.05 22.12
CA LYS A 191 -34.10 11.19 20.99
C LYS A 191 -33.38 12.03 19.92
N GLY A 192 -32.13 11.66 19.61
CA GLY A 192 -31.31 12.33 18.58
C GLY A 192 -30.51 13.55 19.05
N THR A 193 -30.58 13.93 20.33
CA THR A 193 -29.68 14.96 20.88
C THR A 193 -28.32 14.36 21.22
N ILE A 194 -27.23 15.10 20.96
CA ILE A 194 -25.86 14.65 21.16
C ILE A 194 -25.10 15.69 22.00
N GLN A 195 -24.32 15.23 22.99
CA GLN A 195 -23.40 16.06 23.77
C GLN A 195 -22.10 15.28 24.03
N SER A 196 -20.95 15.91 23.81
CA SER A 196 -19.62 15.29 23.92
C SER A 196 -18.75 15.99 24.97
N TYR A 197 -17.92 15.22 25.66
CA TYR A 197 -17.05 15.68 26.73
C TYR A 197 -15.69 15.00 26.64
N SER A 198 -14.65 15.78 26.36
CA SER A 198 -13.28 15.29 26.21
C SER A 198 -12.40 15.65 27.40
N PHE A 199 -11.49 14.75 27.76
CA PHE A 199 -10.58 14.90 28.89
C PHE A 199 -9.34 14.00 28.74
N PRO A 200 -8.17 14.43 29.24
CA PRO A 200 -7.00 13.57 29.33
C PRO A 200 -7.18 12.54 30.46
N ILE A 201 -6.71 11.30 30.26
CA ILE A 201 -6.70 10.27 31.32
C ILE A 201 -5.30 10.16 31.92
N PHE A 202 -4.27 10.09 31.08
CA PHE A 202 -2.90 9.85 31.52
C PHE A 202 -1.89 10.42 30.53
N GLY A 203 -0.76 10.94 31.04
CA GLY A 203 0.43 11.27 30.25
C GLY A 203 0.34 12.51 29.35
N GLU A 204 -0.80 13.17 29.26
CA GLU A 204 -0.95 14.37 28.42
C GLU A 204 -0.19 15.58 29.02
N SER A 205 0.72 16.15 28.24
CA SER A 205 1.46 17.36 28.58
C SER A 205 0.79 18.61 28.00
N GLU A 206 1.04 19.78 28.61
CA GLU A 206 0.66 21.06 28.01
C GLU A 206 1.22 21.21 26.60
N PRO A 207 0.41 21.59 25.59
CA PRO A 207 0.89 21.75 24.22
C PRO A 207 1.81 22.97 24.08
N LEU A 208 2.71 22.91 23.11
CA LEU A 208 3.44 24.06 22.60
C LEU A 208 2.43 25.13 22.13
N PRO A 209 2.77 26.42 22.33
CA PRO A 209 1.91 27.51 21.88
C PRO A 209 1.85 27.56 20.35
N ALA A 210 0.80 28.16 19.80
CA ALA A 210 0.57 28.18 18.35
C ALA A 210 1.70 28.86 17.55
N ASP A 211 2.38 29.84 18.15
CA ASP A 211 3.52 30.56 17.56
C ASP A 211 4.82 29.75 17.51
N ALA A 212 4.87 28.59 18.19
CA ALA A 212 5.93 27.61 18.01
C ALA A 212 5.93 27.02 16.58
N PHE A 213 4.78 27.06 15.89
CA PHE A 213 4.61 26.54 14.55
C PHE A 213 4.54 27.65 13.51
N ARG A 214 5.19 27.42 12.38
CA ARG A 214 5.10 28.26 11.20
C ARG A 214 4.82 27.40 9.97
N LEU A 215 3.63 27.58 9.38
CA LEU A 215 3.31 27.00 8.09
C LEU A 215 4.12 27.71 7.00
N LEU A 216 4.82 26.94 6.16
CA LEU A 216 5.59 27.44 5.02
C LEU A 216 4.87 27.16 3.69
N ALA A 217 4.20 26.01 3.60
CA ALA A 217 3.31 25.64 2.51
C ALA A 217 2.19 24.73 3.05
N GLY A 218 0.95 24.91 2.58
CA GLY A 218 -0.23 24.19 3.05
C GLY A 218 -1.47 25.08 3.03
N ARG A 219 -2.61 24.56 3.47
CA ARG A 219 -3.88 25.31 3.47
C ARG A 219 -4.20 25.92 4.81
N ASN A 220 -4.14 25.13 5.88
CA ASN A 220 -4.57 25.55 7.21
C ASN A 220 -3.38 25.70 8.15
N PRO A 221 -3.34 26.77 8.98
CA PRO A 221 -2.35 26.88 10.04
C PRO A 221 -2.38 25.69 10.98
N VAL A 222 -1.21 25.36 11.54
CA VAL A 222 -1.09 24.27 12.52
C VAL A 222 -1.95 24.58 13.74
N ARG A 223 -2.72 23.60 14.20
CA ARG A 223 -3.55 23.70 15.41
C ARG A 223 -3.33 22.51 16.32
N TYR A 224 -3.45 22.71 17.62
CA TYR A 224 -3.49 21.59 18.56
C TYR A 224 -4.91 21.07 18.70
N ASP A 225 -5.10 19.77 18.43
CA ASP A 225 -6.35 19.08 18.69
C ASP A 225 -6.36 18.54 20.12
N ARG A 226 -7.02 19.26 21.04
CA ARG A 226 -7.11 18.86 22.45
C ARG A 226 -7.91 17.58 22.68
N LYS A 227 -8.74 17.17 21.71
CA LYS A 227 -9.50 15.92 21.80
C LYS A 227 -8.57 14.74 21.55
N ARG A 228 -7.85 14.79 20.43
CA ARG A 228 -6.95 13.71 20.00
C ARG A 228 -5.56 13.77 20.63
N GLY A 229 -5.11 14.92 21.10
CA GLY A 229 -3.78 15.11 21.68
C GLY A 229 -2.65 15.21 20.64
N CYS A 230 -2.92 15.73 19.45
CA CYS A 230 -1.94 15.89 18.37
C CYS A 230 -2.02 17.25 17.68
N TYR A 231 -0.94 17.64 16.99
CA TYR A 231 -0.92 18.83 16.14
C TYR A 231 -1.42 18.48 14.76
N ILE A 232 -2.40 19.23 14.28
CA ILE A 232 -3.03 19.03 12.97
C ILE A 232 -2.46 20.02 11.97
N LEU A 233 -2.01 19.50 10.84
CA LEU A 233 -1.61 20.22 9.65
C LEU A 233 -2.67 20.01 8.59
N GLY A 234 -3.19 21.07 7.97
CA GLY A 234 -4.25 20.94 6.98
C GLY A 234 -3.80 21.25 5.55
N SER A 235 -4.09 20.32 4.65
CA SER A 235 -3.97 20.45 3.19
C SER A 235 -5.35 20.37 2.53
N HIS A 236 -5.41 20.32 1.20
CA HIS A 236 -6.67 20.09 0.47
C HIS A 236 -6.42 19.16 -0.70
N THR A 237 -7.23 18.11 -0.80
CA THR A 237 -7.16 17.18 -1.92
C THR A 237 -8.23 17.54 -2.94
N ASP A 238 -7.82 18.14 -4.05
CA ASP A 238 -8.75 18.32 -5.17
C ASP A 238 -8.96 16.98 -5.90
N GLY A 239 -10.21 16.50 -5.93
CA GLY A 239 -10.67 15.36 -6.73
C GLY A 239 -10.56 13.97 -6.09
N GLY A 240 -11.20 12.98 -6.71
CA GLY A 240 -11.33 11.61 -6.21
C GLY A 240 -10.41 10.59 -6.90
N PHE A 241 -10.66 9.29 -6.64
CA PHE A 241 -9.85 8.18 -7.18
C PHE A 241 -9.59 8.27 -8.69
N GLN A 242 -10.63 8.55 -9.49
CA GLN A 242 -10.52 8.66 -10.95
C GLN A 242 -9.52 9.75 -11.37
N LYS A 243 -9.58 10.91 -10.74
CA LYS A 243 -8.68 12.03 -11.05
C LYS A 243 -7.24 11.65 -10.70
N LYS A 244 -7.03 11.07 -9.51
CA LYS A 244 -5.70 10.62 -9.07
C LYS A 244 -5.17 9.43 -9.87
N LEU A 245 -6.00 8.61 -10.49
CA LEU A 245 -5.49 7.54 -11.36
C LEU A 245 -5.16 8.04 -12.76
N TYR A 246 -6.01 8.87 -13.37
CA TYR A 246 -5.94 9.17 -14.81
C TYR A 246 -5.42 10.59 -15.13
N ASP A 247 -5.83 11.60 -14.36
CA ASP A 247 -5.62 13.02 -14.68
C ASP A 247 -4.38 13.61 -13.98
N GLU A 248 -4.06 13.13 -12.77
CA GLU A 248 -2.93 13.61 -11.97
C GLU A 248 -2.23 12.49 -11.14
N PRO A 249 -1.80 11.37 -11.76
CA PRO A 249 -1.22 10.23 -11.05
C PRO A 249 0.09 10.50 -10.32
N ASN A 250 0.76 11.60 -10.67
CA ASN A 250 2.00 12.02 -10.04
C ASN A 250 1.78 13.15 -9.03
N PHE A 251 0.54 13.53 -8.71
CA PHE A 251 0.27 14.58 -7.72
C PHE A 251 0.56 14.11 -6.29
N TYR A 252 1.25 14.95 -5.51
CA TYR A 252 1.44 14.78 -4.07
C TYR A 252 0.77 15.92 -3.32
N GLU A 253 -0.07 15.60 -2.34
CA GLU A 253 -0.61 16.62 -1.44
C GLU A 253 0.45 16.94 -0.38
N THR A 254 0.80 18.22 -0.26
CA THR A 254 2.04 18.64 0.42
C THR A 254 1.77 19.68 1.50
N VAL A 255 2.35 19.47 2.69
CA VAL A 255 2.44 20.49 3.76
C VAL A 255 3.87 20.63 4.25
N THR A 256 4.41 21.84 4.19
CA THR A 256 5.73 22.18 4.73
C THR A 256 5.56 23.11 5.92
N PHE A 257 6.20 22.79 7.03
CA PHE A 257 6.11 23.58 8.26
C PHE A 257 7.44 23.60 9.01
N ARG A 258 7.56 24.58 9.92
CA ARG A 258 8.60 24.65 10.92
C ARG A 258 7.99 24.56 12.31
N VAL A 259 8.65 23.83 13.21
CA VAL A 259 8.34 23.80 14.63
C VAL A 259 9.57 24.24 15.42
N ASN A 260 9.37 25.05 16.45
CA ASN A 260 10.41 25.41 17.41
C ASN A 260 10.01 24.88 18.79
N ASN A 261 10.88 24.08 19.40
CA ASN A 261 10.64 23.54 20.71
C ASN A 261 10.91 24.59 21.80
N ASP A 262 10.30 24.40 22.97
CA ASP A 262 10.56 25.20 24.15
C ASP A 262 11.76 24.67 24.94
N SER A 263 11.92 25.08 26.20
CA SER A 263 13.06 24.69 27.03
C SER A 263 12.99 23.27 27.59
N VAL A 264 11.99 22.47 27.20
CA VAL A 264 11.77 21.11 27.71
C VAL A 264 11.89 20.12 26.57
N LYS A 265 12.46 18.94 26.83
CA LYS A 265 12.48 17.85 25.85
C LYS A 265 11.05 17.37 25.63
N ARG A 266 10.61 17.28 24.37
CA ARG A 266 9.23 16.93 24.02
C ARG A 266 9.17 15.81 23.01
N LYS A 267 8.14 14.97 23.15
CA LYS A 267 7.64 14.12 22.08
C LYS A 267 6.28 14.68 21.67
N ILE A 268 6.12 15.01 20.40
CA ILE A 268 4.85 15.49 19.85
C ILE A 268 4.38 14.57 18.73
N TYR A 269 3.07 14.49 18.53
CA TYR A 269 2.49 13.81 17.38
C TYR A 269 1.91 14.82 16.42
N VAL A 270 2.20 14.62 15.14
CA VAL A 270 1.72 15.44 14.06
C VAL A 270 0.80 14.59 13.19
N CYS A 271 -0.37 15.11 12.88
CA CYS A 271 -1.33 14.55 11.94
C CYS A 271 -1.47 15.52 10.77
N HIS A 272 -1.12 15.08 9.57
CA HIS A 272 -1.44 15.79 8.34
C HIS A 272 -2.80 15.27 7.86
N GLU A 273 -3.78 16.17 7.75
CA GLU A 273 -5.15 15.87 7.31
C GLU A 273 -5.48 16.60 6.00
N SER A 274 -6.15 15.91 5.07
CA SER A 274 -6.84 16.56 3.96
C SER A 274 -8.07 17.29 4.55
N SER A 275 -8.05 18.62 4.56
CA SER A 275 -8.98 19.41 5.39
C SER A 275 -10.43 19.44 4.90
N ASP A 276 -10.66 18.96 3.68
CA ASP A 276 -11.98 18.67 3.12
C ASP A 276 -12.47 17.26 3.43
N GLY A 277 -11.81 16.57 4.37
CA GLY A 277 -12.00 15.16 4.67
C GLY A 277 -10.97 14.35 3.90
N GLY A 278 -10.99 14.42 2.57
CA GLY A 278 -10.22 13.53 1.70
C GLY A 278 -10.64 12.07 1.87
N GLU A 279 -10.68 11.29 0.79
CA GLU A 279 -11.18 9.91 0.82
C GLU A 279 -10.16 8.87 0.36
N ILE A 280 -8.99 9.30 -0.10
CA ILE A 280 -8.20 8.49 -1.04
C ILE A 280 -6.71 8.49 -0.74
N THR A 281 -6.26 9.04 0.39
CA THR A 281 -4.82 8.97 0.73
C THR A 281 -4.42 7.51 0.92
N GLU A 282 -3.47 7.06 0.11
CA GLU A 282 -2.97 5.69 0.14
C GLU A 282 -1.67 5.58 0.92
N GLY A 283 -0.90 6.67 0.96
CA GLY A 283 0.45 6.65 1.48
C GLY A 283 0.89 7.95 2.13
N GLY A 284 2.01 7.85 2.86
CA GLY A 284 2.64 9.00 3.51
C GLY A 284 4.16 8.96 3.38
N MET A 285 4.78 10.14 3.27
CA MET A 285 6.23 10.32 3.29
C MET A 285 6.60 11.62 3.99
N LEU A 286 7.71 11.62 4.74
CA LEU A 286 8.31 12.82 5.29
C LEU A 286 9.56 13.19 4.52
N LEU A 287 9.72 14.47 4.21
CA LEU A 287 10.93 15.01 3.61
C LEU A 287 11.58 15.99 4.59
N ASP A 288 12.91 16.00 4.62
CA ASP A 288 13.64 17.05 5.31
C ASP A 288 13.53 18.40 4.55
N ARG A 289 14.16 19.45 5.10
CA ARG A 289 14.18 20.78 4.49
C ARG A 289 14.77 20.85 3.08
N GLU A 290 15.57 19.85 2.68
CA GLU A 290 16.23 19.76 1.37
C GLU A 290 15.41 18.89 0.39
N GLY A 291 14.32 18.27 0.86
CA GLY A 291 13.44 17.43 0.06
C GLY A 291 13.81 15.95 0.07
N HIS A 292 14.73 15.49 0.93
CA HIS A 292 15.11 14.08 1.00
C HIS A 292 14.09 13.27 1.84
N PRO A 293 13.63 12.09 1.35
CA PRO A 293 12.81 11.16 2.12
C PRO A 293 13.47 10.76 3.43
N MET A 294 12.80 10.95 4.56
CA MET A 294 13.32 10.68 5.89
C MET A 294 13.02 9.24 6.34
N PRO A 295 13.91 8.59 7.12
CA PRO A 295 13.72 7.22 7.61
C PRO A 295 12.75 7.13 8.81
N ILE A 296 11.65 7.86 8.76
CA ILE A 296 10.59 7.86 9.78
C ILE A 296 9.39 7.09 9.21
N VAL A 297 8.95 6.05 9.92
CA VAL A 297 7.74 5.32 9.54
C VAL A 297 6.55 6.27 9.67
N VAL A 298 5.67 6.29 8.66
CA VAL A 298 4.44 7.10 8.66
C VAL A 298 3.24 6.16 8.80
N GLN A 299 2.38 6.44 9.77
CA GLN A 299 1.09 5.77 9.91
C GLN A 299 0.09 6.44 8.96
N VAL A 300 -0.69 5.64 8.23
CA VAL A 300 -1.73 6.12 7.32
C VAL A 300 -3.10 5.64 7.81
N SER A 301 -4.07 6.54 7.87
CA SER A 301 -5.44 6.23 8.26
C SER A 301 -6.44 6.94 7.35
N LYS A 302 -7.48 6.24 6.89
CA LYS A 302 -8.49 6.81 5.99
C LYS A 302 -9.89 6.27 6.26
N ASN A 303 -10.93 6.94 5.74
CA ASN A 303 -12.30 6.44 5.67
C ASN A 303 -12.92 6.84 4.33
N PHE A 304 -13.58 5.89 3.66
CA PHE A 304 -14.38 6.13 2.47
C PHE A 304 -15.78 6.55 2.92
N ALA A 305 -16.21 7.78 2.63
CA ALA A 305 -17.59 8.16 2.95
C ALA A 305 -18.60 7.34 2.13
N GLY A 306 -19.81 7.19 2.67
CA GLY A 306 -21.00 6.77 1.93
C GLY A 306 -21.55 5.39 2.32
N GLU A 307 -20.79 4.58 3.05
CA GLU A 307 -21.22 3.25 3.49
C GLU A 307 -22.10 3.32 4.74
N LYS A 308 -21.95 4.36 5.57
CA LYS A 308 -22.75 4.65 6.77
C LYS A 308 -22.83 3.46 7.73
N GLU A 309 -21.72 2.77 7.86
CA GLU A 309 -21.72 1.45 8.48
C GLU A 309 -22.04 1.49 9.98
N GLU A 310 -21.79 2.63 10.64
CA GLU A 310 -22.16 2.93 12.02
C GLU A 310 -23.20 4.07 12.14
N ALA A 311 -24.27 4.03 11.34
CA ALA A 311 -25.24 5.13 11.20
C ALA A 311 -25.85 5.70 12.50
N PHE A 312 -25.86 4.96 13.62
CA PHE A 312 -26.30 5.51 14.91
C PHE A 312 -25.25 6.45 15.53
N TYR A 313 -23.97 6.07 15.46
CA TYR A 313 -22.85 6.77 16.09
C TYR A 313 -22.16 7.75 15.14
N ASN A 314 -22.04 7.37 13.87
CA ASN A 314 -21.49 8.18 12.78
C ASN A 314 -22.53 8.32 11.64
N PRO A 315 -23.66 9.03 11.88
CA PRO A 315 -24.74 9.15 10.90
C PRO A 315 -24.34 9.84 9.59
N THR A 316 -23.32 10.69 9.65
CA THR A 316 -22.79 11.44 8.51
C THR A 316 -21.76 10.66 7.72
N ASP A 317 -21.17 9.62 8.30
CA ASP A 317 -20.06 8.86 7.73
C ASP A 317 -18.94 9.77 7.23
N GLN A 318 -18.37 10.54 8.17
CA GLN A 318 -17.38 11.55 7.80
C GLN A 318 -16.12 10.90 7.21
N PRO A 319 -15.72 11.29 6.00
CA PRO A 319 -14.46 10.83 5.43
C PRO A 319 -13.29 11.49 6.14
N PHE A 320 -12.16 10.80 6.14
CA PHE A 320 -10.88 11.36 6.54
C PHE A 320 -9.74 10.72 5.74
N SER A 321 -8.67 11.48 5.56
CA SER A 321 -7.42 11.06 4.96
C SER A 321 -6.28 11.68 5.77
N GLU A 322 -5.56 10.83 6.48
CA GLU A 322 -4.62 11.26 7.52
C GLU A 322 -3.31 10.50 7.48
N THR A 323 -2.21 11.22 7.72
CA THR A 323 -0.91 10.63 8.04
C THR A 323 -0.41 11.11 9.40
N ILE A 324 0.09 10.17 10.21
CA ILE A 324 0.48 10.43 11.61
C ILE A 324 1.92 9.98 11.84
N PHE A 325 2.70 10.83 12.50
CA PHE A 325 4.09 10.56 12.84
C PHE A 325 4.51 11.31 14.13
N PRO A 326 5.47 10.76 14.90
CA PRO A 326 6.04 11.46 16.05
C PRO A 326 7.18 12.40 15.62
N LEU A 327 7.44 13.42 16.43
CA LEU A 327 8.69 14.17 16.45
C LEU A 327 9.24 14.23 17.87
N TYR A 328 10.54 13.98 18.02
CA TYR A 328 11.29 14.01 19.27
C TYR A 328 12.19 15.24 19.27
N LEU A 329 11.81 16.25 20.06
CA LEU A 329 12.42 17.57 20.05
C LEU A 329 13.25 17.78 21.33
N GLU A 330 14.53 18.09 21.17
CA GLU A 330 15.40 18.56 22.25
C GLU A 330 15.09 20.01 22.64
N PRO A 331 15.44 20.47 23.86
CA PRO A 331 15.21 21.84 24.29
C PRO A 331 15.76 22.90 23.31
N GLY A 332 14.89 23.79 22.84
CA GLY A 332 15.22 24.88 21.92
C GLY A 332 15.48 24.46 20.47
N GLU A 333 15.27 23.19 20.15
CA GLU A 333 15.46 22.65 18.80
C GLU A 333 14.45 23.20 17.79
N SER A 334 14.84 23.31 16.52
CA SER A 334 13.97 23.75 15.44
C SER A 334 14.04 22.80 14.26
N HIS A 335 12.90 22.27 13.84
CA HIS A 335 12.79 21.36 12.70
C HIS A 335 12.02 22.02 11.57
N THR A 336 12.46 21.81 10.32
CA THR A 336 11.70 22.15 9.11
C THR A 336 11.60 20.91 8.26
N LEU A 337 10.37 20.51 7.95
CA LEU A 337 10.07 19.28 7.22
C LEU A 337 8.81 19.45 6.38
N THR A 338 8.64 18.52 5.44
CA THR A 338 7.48 18.42 4.57
C THR A 338 6.80 17.07 4.77
N SER A 339 5.49 17.07 5.01
CA SER A 339 4.66 15.86 4.98
C SER A 339 3.96 15.77 3.63
N LEU A 340 3.94 14.57 3.07
CA LEU A 340 3.26 14.24 1.82
C LEU A 340 2.15 13.23 2.06
N HIS A 341 0.99 13.44 1.44
CA HIS A 341 0.09 12.33 1.10
C HIS A 341 0.38 11.86 -0.32
N LEU A 342 0.46 10.55 -0.47
CA LEU A 342 0.65 9.86 -1.73
C LEU A 342 -0.66 9.17 -2.13
N PHE A 343 -0.96 9.20 -3.44
CA PHE A 343 -2.19 8.64 -3.99
C PHE A 343 -1.87 7.50 -4.96
N GLN A 344 -1.49 7.85 -6.20
CA GLN A 344 -1.28 6.86 -7.27
C GLN A 344 0.19 6.44 -7.39
N ASN A 345 1.10 7.38 -7.65
CA ASN A 345 2.51 7.08 -7.85
C ASN A 345 3.41 7.62 -6.74
N TRP A 346 4.58 7.02 -6.58
CA TRP A 346 5.76 7.58 -5.91
C TRP A 346 6.92 7.48 -6.89
N GLY A 347 7.42 8.61 -7.38
CA GLY A 347 8.30 8.62 -8.55
C GLY A 347 7.65 7.96 -9.77
N ARG A 348 8.32 6.95 -10.35
CA ARG A 348 7.89 6.27 -11.58
C ARG A 348 6.98 5.06 -11.39
N HIS A 349 6.76 4.64 -10.16
CA HIS A 349 5.97 3.45 -9.89
C HIS A 349 4.74 3.79 -9.07
N MET A 350 3.75 2.90 -9.11
CA MET A 350 2.61 2.98 -8.20
C MET A 350 3.10 2.86 -6.77
N THR A 351 2.48 3.59 -5.85
CA THR A 351 2.82 3.45 -4.44
C THR A 351 2.26 2.14 -3.87
N LYS A 352 2.92 1.56 -2.87
CA LYS A 352 2.47 0.38 -2.13
C LYS A 352 2.56 0.66 -0.65
N HIS A 353 1.41 0.68 0.01
CA HIS A 353 1.31 1.06 1.41
C HIS A 353 0.42 0.15 2.23
N TRP A 354 0.57 0.32 3.54
CA TRP A 354 -0.29 -0.22 4.56
C TRP A 354 -0.99 0.92 5.31
N SER A 355 -2.31 0.83 5.41
CA SER A 355 -3.16 1.84 6.05
C SER A 355 -4.22 1.19 6.94
N SER A 356 -4.77 1.93 7.89
CA SER A 356 -6.02 1.54 8.57
C SER A 356 -7.21 2.21 7.88
N LEU A 357 -8.30 1.47 7.72
CA LEU A 357 -9.56 1.98 7.18
C LEU A 357 -10.59 2.09 8.31
N GLY A 358 -11.19 3.26 8.47
CA GLY A 358 -12.34 3.46 9.33
C GLY A 358 -13.55 2.74 8.74
N ALA A 359 -13.80 1.52 9.17
CA ALA A 359 -14.95 0.73 8.76
C ALA A 359 -15.77 0.31 10.01
N TRP A 360 -16.89 -0.39 9.86
CA TRP A 360 -17.68 -1.01 10.93
C TRP A 360 -16.96 -2.12 11.72
N MET A 361 -15.75 -2.46 11.31
CA MET A 361 -14.85 -3.33 12.02
C MET A 361 -13.41 -2.87 11.84
N ASP A 362 -12.51 -3.39 12.67
CA ASP A 362 -11.07 -3.18 12.50
C ASP A 362 -10.61 -3.75 11.15
N TYR A 363 -10.04 -2.86 10.34
CA TYR A 363 -9.76 -3.10 8.93
C TYR A 363 -8.40 -2.50 8.59
N PHE A 364 -7.44 -3.34 8.24
CA PHE A 364 -6.23 -2.90 7.58
C PHE A 364 -6.41 -3.00 6.08
N HIS A 365 -5.96 -1.97 5.39
CA HIS A 365 -6.11 -1.82 3.95
C HIS A 365 -4.73 -1.64 3.32
N SER A 366 -4.45 -2.43 2.29
CA SER A 366 -3.34 -2.22 1.38
C SER A 366 -3.83 -1.95 -0.03
N SER A 367 -3.09 -1.09 -0.73
CA SER A 367 -3.35 -0.67 -2.09
C SER A 367 -2.08 -0.62 -2.91
N THR A 368 -2.26 -0.69 -4.22
CA THR A 368 -1.26 -0.35 -5.24
C THR A 368 -1.76 0.86 -6.02
N GLY A 369 -1.14 2.01 -5.78
CA GLY A 369 -1.73 3.29 -6.13
C GLY A 369 -3.09 3.45 -5.46
N VAL A 370 -4.06 4.08 -6.14
CA VAL A 370 -5.41 4.27 -5.60
C VAL A 370 -6.32 3.04 -5.74
N THR A 371 -5.77 1.90 -6.19
CA THR A 371 -6.48 0.63 -6.31
C THR A 371 -6.22 -0.23 -5.07
N GLU A 372 -7.29 -0.55 -4.35
CA GLU A 372 -7.30 -1.52 -3.26
C GLU A 372 -6.77 -2.87 -3.75
N THR A 373 -5.99 -3.53 -2.91
CA THR A 373 -5.40 -4.83 -3.21
C THR A 373 -5.81 -5.88 -2.19
N THR A 374 -5.53 -5.61 -0.91
CA THR A 374 -5.77 -6.57 0.16
C THR A 374 -6.27 -5.88 1.41
N CYS A 375 -7.35 -6.38 1.97
CA CYS A 375 -7.89 -5.91 3.24
C CYS A 375 -7.90 -7.01 4.29
N TYR A 376 -7.12 -6.78 5.34
CA TYR A 376 -6.94 -7.69 6.46
C TYR A 376 -7.86 -7.34 7.62
N VAL A 377 -8.48 -8.35 8.19
CA VAL A 377 -9.43 -8.26 9.29
C VAL A 377 -8.96 -9.12 10.47
N PRO A 378 -7.90 -8.70 11.18
CA PRO A 378 -7.29 -9.55 12.20
C PRO A 378 -8.20 -9.81 13.41
N PHE A 379 -9.12 -8.89 13.73
CA PHE A 379 -10.02 -9.00 14.88
C PHE A 379 -11.22 -9.95 14.66
N LYS A 380 -12.10 -9.59 13.72
CA LYS A 380 -13.40 -10.23 13.50
C LYS A 380 -14.01 -9.71 12.21
N PHE A 381 -14.45 -10.63 11.34
CA PHE A 381 -15.24 -10.27 10.16
C PHE A 381 -16.71 -10.61 10.36
N ALA A 382 -17.60 -9.61 10.45
CA ALA A 382 -19.05 -9.85 10.38
C ALA A 382 -19.68 -10.86 11.37
N GLY A 383 -19.02 -11.21 12.48
CA GLY A 383 -19.47 -12.32 13.33
C GLY A 383 -18.79 -13.66 13.03
N LEU A 384 -18.20 -13.81 11.86
CA LEU A 384 -17.49 -15.00 11.40
C LEU A 384 -16.12 -15.10 12.08
N GLY A 385 -15.85 -16.27 12.64
CA GLY A 385 -14.52 -16.63 13.15
C GLY A 385 -13.61 -17.08 12.00
N GLY A 386 -12.32 -16.73 12.08
CA GLY A 386 -11.28 -17.30 11.23
C GLY A 386 -11.03 -16.61 9.89
N VAL A 387 -11.89 -15.72 9.38
CA VAL A 387 -11.59 -14.92 8.17
C VAL A 387 -10.51 -13.90 8.51
N THR A 388 -9.44 -13.85 7.72
CA THR A 388 -8.33 -12.91 7.91
C THR A 388 -8.17 -11.94 6.76
N ILE A 389 -8.65 -12.29 5.55
CA ILE A 389 -8.70 -11.39 4.39
C ILE A 389 -10.15 -11.30 3.90
N ALA A 390 -10.71 -10.09 3.98
CA ALA A 390 -12.11 -9.77 3.68
C ALA A 390 -12.30 -9.03 2.35
N ASP A 391 -11.25 -8.40 1.84
CA ASP A 391 -11.17 -7.90 0.48
C ASP A 391 -9.86 -8.32 -0.17
N PHE A 392 -9.93 -8.84 -1.40
CA PHE A 392 -8.75 -9.31 -2.13
C PHE A 392 -8.98 -9.21 -3.64
N ARG A 393 -8.17 -8.39 -4.31
CA ARG A 393 -8.48 -7.86 -5.64
C ARG A 393 -7.49 -8.38 -6.68
N ALA A 394 -8.00 -8.89 -7.79
CA ALA A 394 -7.17 -9.42 -8.88
C ALA A 394 -6.69 -8.31 -9.83
N MET A 395 -5.42 -7.93 -9.74
CA MET A 395 -4.81 -6.86 -10.56
C MET A 395 -4.76 -7.16 -12.08
N SER A 396 -4.90 -8.42 -12.48
CA SER A 396 -4.94 -8.86 -13.89
C SER A 396 -6.32 -8.73 -14.55
N GLN A 397 -7.35 -8.30 -13.82
CA GLN A 397 -8.64 -8.06 -14.44
C GLN A 397 -8.54 -6.94 -15.48
N GLU A 398 -9.08 -7.17 -16.68
CA GLU A 398 -8.96 -6.25 -17.81
C GLU A 398 -9.65 -4.89 -17.58
N CYS A 399 -10.58 -4.79 -16.63
CA CYS A 399 -11.34 -3.56 -16.42
C CYS A 399 -11.52 -3.18 -14.94
N PHE A 400 -11.60 -1.88 -14.71
CA PHE A 400 -11.89 -1.24 -13.44
C PHE A 400 -13.36 -0.84 -13.32
N TRP A 401 -13.88 -0.65 -12.10
CA TRP A 401 -15.17 0.04 -11.91
C TRP A 401 -15.08 1.52 -12.33
N VAL A 402 -16.23 2.09 -12.75
CA VAL A 402 -16.31 3.46 -13.28
C VAL A 402 -16.05 4.56 -12.25
N ASP A 403 -16.58 4.45 -11.03
CA ASP A 403 -16.54 5.56 -10.06
C ASP A 403 -15.31 5.49 -9.15
N GLN A 404 -14.88 4.27 -8.84
CA GLN A 404 -13.66 3.98 -8.09
C GLN A 404 -12.90 2.92 -8.90
N PRO A 405 -11.67 3.19 -9.37
CA PRO A 405 -10.94 2.27 -10.24
C PRO A 405 -10.41 1.06 -9.46
N GLN A 406 -11.34 0.21 -9.03
CA GLN A 406 -11.14 -1.02 -8.29
C GLN A 406 -11.45 -2.22 -9.18
N HIS A 407 -10.78 -3.33 -8.88
CA HIS A 407 -11.08 -4.65 -9.43
C HIS A 407 -12.18 -5.33 -8.60
N ASP A 408 -12.73 -6.45 -9.04
CA ASP A 408 -13.71 -7.21 -8.26
C ASP A 408 -13.02 -7.98 -7.11
N ASN A 409 -13.74 -8.12 -5.98
CA ASN A 409 -13.27 -8.79 -4.77
C ASN A 409 -13.45 -10.32 -4.86
N LEU A 410 -12.39 -11.05 -4.48
CA LEU A 410 -12.25 -12.51 -4.46
C LEU A 410 -11.89 -13.07 -3.07
N ALA A 411 -12.17 -12.34 -1.99
CA ALA A 411 -11.76 -12.65 -0.62
C ALA A 411 -12.46 -13.86 0.03
N GLY A 412 -12.03 -14.15 1.27
CA GLY A 412 -12.42 -15.32 2.06
C GLY A 412 -11.23 -16.14 2.56
N HIS A 413 -10.07 -15.52 2.75
CA HIS A 413 -8.84 -16.22 3.12
C HIS A 413 -8.66 -16.28 4.62
N SER A 414 -8.12 -17.40 5.08
CA SER A 414 -7.93 -17.69 6.50
C SER A 414 -6.62 -18.45 6.74
N PHE A 415 -6.02 -18.18 7.89
CA PHE A 415 -4.95 -19.01 8.45
C PHE A 415 -5.53 -20.21 9.21
N LEU A 416 -4.70 -20.82 10.08
CA LEU A 416 -4.95 -22.08 10.78
C LEU A 416 -6.35 -22.18 11.38
N SER A 417 -7.05 -23.28 11.10
CA SER A 417 -8.21 -23.70 11.88
C SER A 417 -8.24 -25.21 12.03
N TYR A 418 -8.75 -25.70 13.15
CA TYR A 418 -8.93 -27.14 13.35
C TYR A 418 -10.09 -27.47 14.27
N TYR A 419 -10.63 -28.67 14.12
CA TYR A 419 -11.68 -29.19 14.98
C TYR A 419 -11.07 -30.02 16.11
N ASP A 420 -11.38 -29.67 17.36
CA ASP A 420 -10.86 -30.36 18.54
C ASP A 420 -11.70 -31.59 18.97
N GLY A 421 -12.71 -31.94 18.17
CA GLY A 421 -13.70 -32.97 18.49
C GLY A 421 -15.01 -32.42 19.05
N LYS A 422 -15.05 -31.13 19.41
CA LYS A 422 -16.24 -30.45 19.92
C LYS A 422 -16.52 -29.15 19.17
N ASP A 423 -15.53 -28.26 19.12
CA ASP A 423 -15.63 -26.89 18.60
C ASP A 423 -14.52 -26.64 17.55
N TRP A 424 -14.74 -25.72 16.60
CA TRP A 424 -13.67 -25.26 15.72
C TRP A 424 -12.82 -24.23 16.44
N ILE A 425 -11.51 -24.46 16.42
CA ILE A 425 -10.48 -23.63 17.03
C ILE A 425 -9.92 -22.71 15.95
N HIS A 426 -9.86 -21.42 16.27
CA HIS A 426 -9.38 -20.37 15.38
C HIS A 426 -8.27 -19.54 16.04
N PRO A 427 -7.42 -18.86 15.25
CA PRO A 427 -6.41 -17.96 15.77
C PRO A 427 -7.09 -16.70 16.30
N VAL A 428 -6.74 -16.32 17.52
CA VAL A 428 -7.14 -15.07 18.16
C VAL A 428 -5.98 -14.10 18.03
N TYR A 429 -6.26 -12.93 17.44
CA TYR A 429 -5.24 -11.93 17.20
C TYR A 429 -4.65 -11.37 18.50
N THR A 430 -3.33 -11.20 18.53
CA THR A 430 -2.59 -10.72 19.70
C THR A 430 -1.71 -9.50 19.41
N GLY A 431 -1.47 -9.15 18.15
CA GLY A 431 -0.71 -7.94 17.83
C GLY A 431 -0.11 -7.90 16.42
N THR A 432 0.35 -6.71 16.03
CA THR A 432 0.97 -6.40 14.75
C THR A 432 2.39 -5.89 14.95
N VAL A 433 3.30 -6.30 14.06
CA VAL A 433 4.66 -5.77 13.95
C VAL A 433 4.75 -4.97 12.66
N TYR A 434 4.99 -3.66 12.77
CA TYR A 434 5.09 -2.77 11.61
C TYR A 434 6.56 -2.61 11.18
N ARG A 435 7.08 -3.42 10.25
CA ARG A 435 8.47 -3.28 9.78
C ARG A 435 8.61 -2.19 8.71
N SER A 436 7.64 -2.14 7.79
CA SER A 436 7.50 -1.09 6.77
C SER A 436 6.02 -0.86 6.46
N THR A 437 5.59 0.40 6.31
CA THR A 437 4.22 0.78 5.94
C THR A 437 4.11 1.39 4.52
N GLY A 438 5.18 1.34 3.72
CA GLY A 438 5.28 1.86 2.34
C GLY A 438 6.37 2.94 2.18
N PRO A 439 6.51 3.64 1.04
CA PRO A 439 5.74 3.60 -0.21
C PRO A 439 6.20 2.58 -1.26
N ASN A 440 7.39 2.00 -1.14
CA ASN A 440 7.89 1.09 -2.17
C ASN A 440 7.44 -0.34 -1.88
N TRP A 441 7.22 -0.66 -0.61
CA TRP A 441 6.73 -1.95 -0.15
C TRP A 441 6.26 -1.83 1.30
N TYR A 442 5.32 -2.68 1.72
CA TYR A 442 5.01 -2.84 3.14
C TYR A 442 5.52 -4.19 3.62
N ASP A 443 5.87 -4.29 4.90
CA ASP A 443 6.25 -5.55 5.58
C ASP A 443 5.65 -5.53 6.99
N ILE A 444 4.68 -6.42 7.21
CA ILE A 444 3.84 -6.47 8.39
C ILE A 444 3.84 -7.90 8.95
N GLY A 445 4.04 -8.02 10.27
CA GLY A 445 3.88 -9.28 10.99
C GLY A 445 2.59 -9.31 11.79
N LEU A 446 1.68 -10.21 11.48
CA LEU A 446 0.49 -10.49 12.29
C LEU A 446 0.79 -11.62 13.28
N ARG A 447 0.27 -11.50 14.50
CA ARG A 447 0.48 -12.46 15.59
C ARG A 447 -0.85 -12.93 16.14
N TYR A 448 -0.95 -14.24 16.37
CA TYR A 448 -2.14 -14.86 16.92
C TYR A 448 -1.77 -15.99 17.90
N LEU A 449 -2.73 -16.32 18.76
CA LEU A 449 -2.75 -17.52 19.59
C LEU A 449 -4.09 -18.23 19.37
N THR A 450 -4.11 -19.56 19.19
CA THR A 450 -5.38 -20.28 19.05
C THR A 450 -6.26 -20.08 20.28
N SER A 451 -7.58 -20.11 20.10
CA SER A 451 -8.54 -19.87 21.19
C SER A 451 -8.43 -20.85 22.36
N ASP A 452 -7.79 -22.01 22.17
CA ASP A 452 -7.48 -22.99 23.20
C ASP A 452 -6.04 -22.86 23.77
N GLY A 453 -5.27 -21.87 23.31
CA GLY A 453 -3.92 -21.55 23.78
C GLY A 453 -2.82 -22.52 23.31
N LYS A 454 -3.11 -23.46 22.39
CA LYS A 454 -2.18 -24.53 22.04
C LYS A 454 -1.23 -24.24 20.89
N ILE A 455 -1.57 -23.33 19.96
CA ILE A 455 -0.72 -23.02 18.82
C ILE A 455 -0.55 -21.52 18.69
N LYS A 456 0.71 -21.06 18.66
CA LYS A 456 1.06 -19.69 18.30
C LYS A 456 1.19 -19.60 16.77
N VAL A 457 0.56 -18.58 16.19
CA VAL A 457 0.61 -18.31 14.75
C VAL A 457 1.32 -16.99 14.50
N THR A 458 2.33 -17.03 13.66
CA THR A 458 3.10 -15.86 13.19
C THR A 458 2.91 -15.82 11.68
N ALA A 459 2.28 -14.77 11.15
CA ALA A 459 2.16 -14.54 9.71
C ALA A 459 2.93 -13.27 9.36
N ASP A 460 4.07 -13.40 8.70
CA ASP A 460 4.82 -12.28 8.16
C ASP A 460 4.41 -12.09 6.69
N ILE A 461 4.04 -10.87 6.33
CA ILE A 461 3.37 -10.55 5.08
C ILE A 461 4.03 -9.32 4.47
N PHE A 462 4.30 -9.37 3.16
CA PHE A 462 4.72 -8.19 2.43
C PHE A 462 4.12 -8.18 1.03
N GLU A 463 4.03 -6.98 0.45
CA GLU A 463 3.66 -6.81 -0.95
C GLU A 463 4.48 -5.68 -1.59
N THR A 464 4.57 -5.72 -2.91
CA THR A 464 5.24 -4.75 -3.79
C THR A 464 4.20 -4.19 -4.77
N PRO A 465 4.39 -3.00 -5.39
CA PRO A 465 3.51 -2.50 -6.42
C PRO A 465 3.57 -3.40 -7.66
N GLN A 466 2.49 -4.11 -7.92
CA GLN A 466 2.36 -5.03 -9.05
C GLN A 466 1.30 -4.54 -10.02
N ASN A 467 1.55 -4.75 -11.31
CA ASN A 467 0.66 -4.33 -12.39
C ASN A 467 0.22 -5.49 -13.31
N ASP A 468 0.64 -6.73 -13.02
CA ASP A 468 0.23 -7.94 -13.73
C ASP A 468 -0.69 -8.80 -12.86
N GLU A 469 -0.22 -9.32 -11.73
CA GLU A 469 -0.99 -10.11 -10.77
C GLU A 469 -0.68 -9.66 -9.35
N LEU A 470 -1.69 -9.67 -8.48
CA LEU A 470 -1.44 -9.44 -7.06
C LEU A 470 -0.83 -10.70 -6.44
N ARG A 471 0.36 -10.57 -5.87
CA ARG A 471 1.01 -11.60 -5.07
C ARG A 471 1.15 -11.05 -3.66
N SER A 472 0.36 -11.59 -2.74
CA SER A 472 0.51 -11.31 -1.33
C SER A 472 1.45 -12.33 -0.70
N TYR A 473 2.70 -11.93 -0.48
CA TYR A 473 3.74 -12.81 0.02
C TYR A 473 3.50 -13.08 1.49
N PHE A 474 3.53 -14.34 1.89
CA PHE A 474 3.43 -14.73 3.29
C PHE A 474 4.48 -15.75 3.67
N LYS A 475 4.92 -15.63 4.93
CA LYS A 475 5.56 -16.69 5.69
C LYS A 475 4.75 -16.93 6.94
N VAL A 476 4.05 -18.05 7.00
CA VAL A 476 3.24 -18.43 8.15
C VAL A 476 3.93 -19.55 8.93
N ARG A 477 4.07 -19.35 10.23
CA ARG A 477 4.66 -20.29 11.17
C ARG A 477 3.65 -20.65 12.25
N TYR A 478 3.40 -21.95 12.41
CA TYR A 478 2.61 -22.53 13.49
C TYR A 478 3.56 -23.21 14.48
N GLU A 479 3.61 -22.69 15.70
CA GLU A 479 4.41 -23.25 16.78
C GLU A 479 3.49 -23.91 17.81
N VAL A 480 3.64 -25.21 17.99
CA VAL A 480 2.82 -26.02 18.87
C VAL A 480 3.32 -25.85 20.31
N LEU A 481 2.53 -25.21 21.15
CA LEU A 481 2.85 -24.94 22.55
C LEU A 481 2.44 -26.09 23.46
N GLN A 482 1.37 -26.81 23.09
CA GLN A 482 0.85 -27.96 23.84
C GLN A 482 0.49 -29.10 22.90
N PRO A 483 0.63 -30.38 23.32
CA PRO A 483 0.28 -31.52 22.48
C PRO A 483 -1.19 -31.48 22.03
N LEU A 484 -1.45 -31.96 20.81
CA LEU A 484 -2.79 -32.09 20.26
C LEU A 484 -2.89 -33.28 19.29
N GLU A 485 -4.07 -33.87 19.24
CA GLU A 485 -4.44 -34.96 18.34
C GLU A 485 -5.71 -34.56 17.59
N ILE A 486 -5.66 -34.62 16.26
CA ILE A 486 -6.78 -34.30 15.39
C ILE A 486 -7.08 -35.53 14.53
N ALA A 487 -8.27 -36.11 14.74
CA ALA A 487 -8.77 -37.21 13.92
C ALA A 487 -9.43 -36.70 12.64
N ASP A 488 -9.38 -37.50 11.57
CA ASP A 488 -9.77 -37.12 10.21
C ASP A 488 -9.16 -35.77 9.78
N ALA A 489 -7.85 -35.60 10.01
CA ALA A 489 -7.19 -34.31 9.87
C ALA A 489 -7.26 -33.73 8.44
N ARG A 490 -7.39 -34.56 7.39
CA ARG A 490 -7.68 -34.12 6.02
C ARG A 490 -8.99 -33.33 5.87
N ALA A 491 -9.93 -33.51 6.80
CA ALA A 491 -11.19 -32.75 6.90
C ALA A 491 -11.17 -31.70 8.03
N ASN A 492 -10.47 -32.01 9.12
CA ASN A 492 -10.57 -31.32 10.41
C ASN A 492 -9.36 -30.44 10.76
N CYS A 493 -8.32 -30.38 9.93
CA CYS A 493 -7.19 -29.47 10.11
C CYS A 493 -6.94 -28.71 8.80
N ARG A 494 -6.88 -27.38 8.89
CA ARG A 494 -6.71 -26.49 7.74
C ARG A 494 -5.60 -25.53 8.07
N PHE A 495 -4.48 -25.62 7.36
CA PHE A 495 -3.40 -24.66 7.50
C PHE A 495 -3.79 -23.32 6.85
N LEU A 496 -4.25 -23.39 5.60
CA LEU A 496 -4.68 -22.25 4.80
C LEU A 496 -6.03 -22.57 4.17
N THR A 497 -6.92 -21.59 4.08
CA THR A 497 -8.26 -21.75 3.49
C THR A 497 -8.61 -20.59 2.58
N ILE A 498 -9.27 -20.88 1.46
CA ILE A 498 -10.04 -19.92 0.65
C ILE A 498 -11.52 -20.35 0.72
N ALA A 499 -12.41 -19.42 1.06
CA ALA A 499 -13.84 -19.68 1.18
C ALA A 499 -14.66 -18.73 0.28
N SER A 500 -15.49 -19.32 -0.58
CA SER A 500 -16.29 -18.57 -1.57
C SER A 500 -17.44 -17.74 -0.97
N ILE A 501 -17.82 -18.04 0.29
CA ILE A 501 -19.03 -17.50 0.92
C ILE A 501 -19.01 -15.98 1.09
N ILE A 502 -17.84 -15.39 1.36
CA ILE A 502 -17.71 -13.96 1.69
C ILE A 502 -18.19 -13.08 0.53
N GLN A 503 -17.86 -13.49 -0.71
CA GLN A 503 -18.23 -12.76 -1.93
C GLN A 503 -19.33 -13.47 -2.74
N GLY A 504 -19.90 -14.55 -2.22
CA GLY A 504 -20.92 -15.33 -2.92
C GLY A 504 -20.43 -15.97 -4.22
N LEU A 505 -19.13 -16.29 -4.31
CA LEU A 505 -18.49 -16.86 -5.50
C LEU A 505 -18.92 -18.32 -5.71
N ARG A 506 -18.92 -18.80 -6.95
CA ARG A 506 -19.29 -20.20 -7.26
C ARG A 506 -18.30 -20.85 -8.21
N PHE A 507 -17.14 -21.19 -7.65
CA PHE A 507 -16.13 -21.99 -8.33
C PHE A 507 -16.64 -23.41 -8.56
N ASP A 508 -16.52 -23.90 -9.80
CA ASP A 508 -16.93 -25.24 -10.20
C ASP A 508 -15.75 -26.12 -10.62
N ARG A 509 -14.52 -25.63 -10.49
CA ARG A 509 -13.28 -26.31 -10.87
C ARG A 509 -12.21 -26.18 -9.80
N PHE A 510 -11.37 -27.21 -9.73
CA PHE A 510 -10.18 -27.28 -8.91
C PHE A 510 -9.01 -27.83 -9.72
N ALA A 511 -7.82 -27.29 -9.53
CA ALA A 511 -6.58 -27.84 -10.09
C ALA A 511 -5.43 -27.66 -9.09
N ALA A 512 -4.39 -28.47 -9.25
CA ALA A 512 -3.18 -28.37 -8.46
C ALA A 512 -1.98 -28.86 -9.26
N THR A 513 -0.76 -28.53 -8.82
CA THR A 513 0.46 -29.04 -9.46
C THR A 513 0.48 -30.57 -9.47
N GLY A 514 0.63 -31.16 -10.66
CA GLY A 514 0.63 -32.62 -10.85
C GLY A 514 -0.75 -33.27 -10.77
N VAL A 515 -1.83 -32.49 -10.76
CA VAL A 515 -3.21 -32.97 -10.68
C VAL A 515 -4.00 -32.36 -11.83
N ASP A 516 -4.56 -33.21 -12.70
CA ASP A 516 -5.47 -32.77 -13.76
C ASP A 516 -6.67 -32.02 -13.17
N GLU A 517 -7.24 -31.10 -13.96
CA GLU A 517 -8.45 -30.37 -13.58
C GLU A 517 -9.57 -31.32 -13.09
N ILE A 518 -10.14 -30.99 -11.94
CA ILE A 518 -11.29 -31.68 -11.36
C ILE A 518 -12.49 -30.74 -11.41
N ARG A 519 -13.54 -31.17 -12.12
CA ARG A 519 -14.85 -30.53 -12.01
C ARG A 519 -15.50 -30.87 -10.66
N LEU A 520 -15.84 -29.84 -9.90
CA LEU A 520 -16.43 -29.96 -8.57
C LEU A 520 -17.89 -30.41 -8.68
N ASP A 521 -18.13 -31.70 -8.48
CA ASP A 521 -19.46 -32.30 -8.53
C ASP A 521 -20.19 -32.17 -7.18
N PRO A 522 -21.29 -31.40 -7.09
CA PRO A 522 -22.09 -31.28 -5.87
C PRO A 522 -22.69 -32.59 -5.36
N SER A 523 -22.72 -33.67 -6.17
CA SER A 523 -23.15 -35.00 -5.73
C SER A 523 -22.15 -35.68 -4.79
N LYS A 524 -20.87 -35.28 -4.84
CA LYS A 524 -19.77 -35.83 -4.03
C LYS A 524 -19.57 -35.09 -2.70
N LYS A 525 -20.58 -34.36 -2.24
CA LYS A 525 -20.54 -33.65 -0.96
C LYS A 525 -20.33 -34.62 0.22
N PRO A 526 -19.66 -34.19 1.30
CA PRO A 526 -19.13 -32.84 1.50
C PRO A 526 -17.76 -32.58 0.83
N PHE A 527 -17.04 -33.62 0.39
CA PHE A 527 -15.68 -33.48 -0.15
C PHE A 527 -15.56 -34.10 -1.55
N PRO A 528 -15.84 -33.35 -2.63
CA PRO A 528 -15.51 -33.81 -3.99
C PRO A 528 -14.02 -34.06 -4.20
N VAL A 529 -13.16 -33.40 -3.41
CA VAL A 529 -11.71 -33.60 -3.36
C VAL A 529 -11.32 -33.71 -1.89
N LYS A 530 -10.68 -34.82 -1.47
CA LYS A 530 -10.23 -35.02 -0.09
C LYS A 530 -8.80 -35.56 -0.07
N GLY A 531 -7.87 -34.80 0.49
CA GLY A 531 -6.49 -35.23 0.74
C GLY A 531 -5.69 -35.60 -0.49
N VAL A 532 -5.79 -34.81 -1.57
CA VAL A 532 -4.90 -34.99 -2.73
C VAL A 532 -3.49 -34.58 -2.31
N ALA A 533 -2.55 -35.51 -2.32
CA ALA A 533 -1.17 -35.26 -1.92
C ALA A 533 -0.52 -34.19 -2.82
N LEU A 534 0.29 -33.33 -2.22
CA LEU A 534 1.01 -32.26 -2.89
C LEU A 534 2.52 -32.42 -2.65
N PRO A 535 3.38 -31.89 -3.53
CA PRO A 535 4.81 -31.79 -3.23
C PRO A 535 5.04 -30.81 -2.06
N GLU A 536 6.26 -30.79 -1.53
CA GLU A 536 6.61 -29.90 -0.40
C GLU A 536 7.13 -28.53 -0.86
N GLU A 537 7.47 -28.39 -2.15
CA GLU A 537 8.02 -27.17 -2.73
C GLU A 537 7.37 -26.88 -4.09
N ASN A 538 7.31 -25.59 -4.43
CA ASN A 538 6.93 -25.07 -5.75
C ASN A 538 5.65 -25.66 -6.34
N PHE A 539 4.54 -25.51 -5.64
CA PHE A 539 3.24 -25.95 -6.13
C PHE A 539 2.16 -24.91 -5.98
N PHE A 540 1.06 -25.11 -6.70
CA PHE A 540 -0.17 -24.36 -6.51
C PHE A 540 -1.35 -25.29 -6.22
N ILE A 541 -2.36 -24.71 -5.57
CA ILE A 541 -3.74 -25.20 -5.56
C ILE A 541 -4.65 -24.05 -5.97
N ALA A 542 -5.59 -24.29 -6.88
CA ALA A 542 -6.43 -23.26 -7.47
C ALA A 542 -7.92 -23.67 -7.47
N GLU A 543 -8.79 -22.69 -7.26
CA GLU A 543 -10.22 -22.77 -7.50
C GLU A 543 -10.64 -21.68 -8.49
N TYR A 544 -11.42 -22.08 -9.50
CA TYR A 544 -11.79 -21.20 -10.61
C TYR A 544 -13.13 -21.63 -11.22
N GLY A 545 -13.55 -20.88 -12.23
CA GLY A 545 -14.84 -21.08 -12.89
C GLY A 545 -15.99 -20.49 -12.10
N ASP A 546 -15.86 -19.24 -11.61
CA ASP A 546 -16.97 -18.53 -10.96
C ASP A 546 -18.16 -18.39 -11.93
N SER A 547 -19.07 -19.35 -11.82
CA SER A 547 -20.18 -19.55 -12.75
C SER A 547 -21.29 -18.49 -12.62
N LEU A 548 -21.30 -17.70 -11.53
CA LEU A 548 -22.31 -16.67 -11.31
C LEU A 548 -21.84 -15.30 -11.77
N ASN A 549 -20.73 -14.82 -11.23
CA ASN A 549 -20.35 -13.41 -11.38
C ASN A 549 -19.15 -13.21 -12.32
N LYS A 550 -18.42 -14.27 -12.67
CA LYS A 550 -17.22 -14.24 -13.51
C LYS A 550 -16.19 -13.20 -13.04
N ARG A 551 -16.00 -13.12 -11.72
CA ARG A 551 -15.13 -12.11 -11.09
C ARG A 551 -13.63 -12.44 -11.15
N GLY A 552 -13.26 -13.62 -11.64
CA GLY A 552 -11.89 -14.13 -11.60
C GLY A 552 -11.82 -15.42 -10.79
N SER A 553 -10.63 -15.70 -10.24
CA SER A 553 -10.24 -16.98 -9.64
C SER A 553 -9.22 -16.79 -8.52
N ASN A 554 -9.01 -17.82 -7.71
CA ASN A 554 -8.05 -17.77 -6.59
C ASN A 554 -7.09 -18.96 -6.60
N ALA A 555 -5.88 -18.73 -6.10
CA ALA A 555 -4.90 -19.78 -5.85
C ALA A 555 -4.09 -19.52 -4.57
N ILE A 556 -3.58 -20.62 -4.01
CA ILE A 556 -2.46 -20.60 -3.05
C ILE A 556 -1.26 -21.14 -3.79
N ILE A 557 -0.20 -20.33 -3.84
CA ILE A 557 1.11 -20.77 -4.32
C ILE A 557 1.96 -21.07 -3.09
N VAL A 558 2.59 -22.24 -3.05
CA VAL A 558 3.49 -22.64 -1.98
C VAL A 558 4.87 -22.82 -2.58
N LYS A 559 5.79 -21.95 -2.17
CA LYS A 559 7.22 -22.10 -2.49
C LYS A 559 7.83 -23.19 -1.64
N ARG A 560 7.48 -23.23 -0.33
CA ARG A 560 8.00 -24.23 0.60
C ARG A 560 7.02 -24.55 1.73
N PHE A 561 6.86 -25.83 2.01
CA PHE A 561 6.15 -26.39 3.17
C PHE A 561 7.14 -27.21 4.01
N SER A 562 7.34 -26.86 5.28
CA SER A 562 8.30 -27.52 6.17
C SER A 562 7.65 -27.87 7.50
N ALA A 563 7.52 -29.16 7.80
CA ALA A 563 6.73 -29.65 8.93
C ALA A 563 7.26 -30.95 9.56
N GLY A 564 8.58 -31.14 9.65
CA GLY A 564 9.18 -32.27 10.38
C GLY A 564 8.78 -33.66 9.88
N GLY A 565 8.53 -33.82 8.57
CA GLY A 565 8.12 -35.07 7.93
C GLY A 565 6.61 -35.20 7.68
N LEU A 566 5.79 -34.27 8.19
CA LEU A 566 4.42 -34.10 7.75
C LEU A 566 4.38 -33.54 6.33
N LYS A 567 3.51 -34.08 5.48
CA LYS A 567 3.35 -33.65 4.09
C LYS A 567 2.07 -32.85 3.87
N PRO A 568 2.04 -31.95 2.88
CA PRO A 568 0.84 -31.20 2.53
C PRO A 568 -0.10 -32.00 1.61
N ALA A 569 -1.39 -31.70 1.69
CA ALA A 569 -2.42 -32.17 0.79
C ALA A 569 -3.50 -31.09 0.54
N ALA A 570 -4.31 -31.28 -0.49
CA ALA A 570 -5.46 -30.42 -0.80
C ALA A 570 -6.79 -31.11 -0.49
N THR A 571 -7.73 -30.36 0.06
CA THR A 571 -9.13 -30.77 0.22
C THR A 571 -10.03 -29.65 -0.28
N VAL A 572 -11.06 -29.99 -1.06
CA VAL A 572 -12.13 -29.06 -1.44
C VAL A 572 -13.43 -29.54 -0.81
N GLN A 573 -14.06 -28.66 -0.05
CA GLN A 573 -15.33 -28.89 0.60
C GLN A 573 -16.44 -28.13 -0.13
N LEU A 574 -17.58 -28.79 -0.34
CA LEU A 574 -18.79 -28.19 -0.91
C LEU A 574 -19.96 -28.23 0.08
N GLY A 575 -20.63 -27.09 0.23
CA GLY A 575 -21.82 -26.95 1.05
C GLY A 575 -21.60 -27.09 2.56
N GLY A 576 -22.69 -27.11 3.30
CA GLY A 576 -22.66 -27.09 4.76
C GLY A 576 -22.18 -28.39 5.37
N TYR A 577 -20.90 -28.40 5.74
CA TYR A 577 -20.40 -29.36 6.69
C TYR A 577 -20.91 -28.98 8.08
N LYS A 578 -21.51 -29.95 8.77
CA LYS A 578 -21.95 -29.72 10.15
C LYS A 578 -20.74 -29.24 10.97
N ASN A 579 -20.93 -28.16 11.71
CA ASN A 579 -20.08 -27.64 12.79
C ASN A 579 -19.18 -26.43 12.48
N VAL A 580 -19.14 -25.83 11.29
CA VAL A 580 -18.31 -24.61 11.08
C VAL A 580 -19.10 -23.32 11.32
N PHE A 581 -20.24 -23.11 10.63
CA PHE A 581 -21.04 -21.89 10.82
C PHE A 581 -22.55 -22.19 10.84
N GLU A 582 -23.32 -21.44 11.64
CA GLU A 582 -24.79 -21.52 11.74
C GLU A 582 -25.49 -21.18 10.40
N GLN A 583 -24.77 -20.52 9.48
CA GLN A 583 -25.23 -20.01 8.19
C GLN A 583 -24.82 -20.86 6.97
N ASP A 584 -24.28 -22.07 7.22
CA ASP A 584 -23.78 -23.02 6.20
C ASP A 584 -24.90 -23.68 5.36
N ALA A 585 -25.77 -22.87 4.74
CA ALA A 585 -26.76 -23.31 3.77
C ALA A 585 -26.13 -23.53 2.37
N ALA A 586 -26.76 -24.41 1.59
CA ALA A 586 -26.22 -25.02 0.37
C ALA A 586 -25.61 -24.02 -0.64
N LYS A 587 -24.28 -24.15 -0.91
CA LYS A 587 -23.51 -23.82 -2.16
C LYS A 587 -22.16 -23.08 -1.93
N ASP A 588 -21.53 -23.14 -0.75
CA ASP A 588 -20.14 -22.66 -0.53
C ASP A 588 -19.11 -23.67 -1.07
N THR A 589 -18.01 -23.18 -1.64
CA THR A 589 -16.77 -23.91 -1.93
C THR A 589 -15.68 -23.45 -0.97
N ARG A 590 -14.98 -24.40 -0.34
CA ARG A 590 -13.80 -24.12 0.47
C ARG A 590 -12.62 -24.94 -0.02
N MET A 591 -11.59 -24.28 -0.52
CA MET A 591 -10.32 -24.90 -0.87
C MET A 591 -9.35 -24.78 0.32
N CYS A 592 -8.80 -25.91 0.76
CA CYS A 592 -7.97 -25.98 1.95
C CYS A 592 -6.62 -26.65 1.66
N LEU A 593 -5.53 -26.05 2.18
CA LEU A 593 -4.27 -26.74 2.40
C LEU A 593 -4.33 -27.46 3.75
N VAL A 594 -4.16 -28.78 3.74
CA VAL A 594 -4.38 -29.69 4.88
C VAL A 594 -3.17 -30.63 5.04
N PRO A 595 -3.05 -31.36 6.16
CA PRO A 595 -2.06 -32.43 6.29
C PRO A 595 -2.41 -33.65 5.42
N ASP A 596 -1.40 -34.36 4.91
CA ASP A 596 -1.56 -35.65 4.23
C ASP A 596 -1.61 -36.83 5.24
N THR A 597 -2.49 -36.73 6.25
CA THR A 597 -2.77 -37.81 7.21
C THR A 597 -4.17 -37.64 7.80
N ASP A 598 -4.81 -38.74 8.19
CA ASP A 598 -6.08 -38.71 8.93
C ASP A 598 -5.88 -38.66 10.44
N ASP A 599 -4.74 -39.12 10.94
CA ASP A 599 -4.37 -39.11 12.37
C ASP A 599 -3.20 -38.13 12.54
N LEU A 600 -3.51 -36.87 12.85
CA LEU A 600 -2.50 -35.84 13.06
C LEU A 600 -2.19 -35.74 14.55
N LYS A 601 -0.93 -36.00 14.91
CA LYS A 601 -0.42 -35.89 16.28
C LYS A 601 0.73 -34.90 16.31
N LEU A 602 0.53 -33.79 17.01
CA LEU A 602 1.57 -32.78 17.22
C LEU A 602 2.00 -32.75 18.69
N LYS A 603 3.29 -32.58 18.91
CA LYS A 603 3.93 -32.44 20.22
C LYS A 603 4.27 -30.98 20.47
N ALA A 604 4.38 -30.61 21.74
CA ALA A 604 4.94 -29.30 22.09
C ALA A 604 6.35 -29.15 21.50
N GLY A 605 6.61 -28.01 20.88
CA GLY A 605 7.84 -27.70 20.16
C GLY A 605 7.81 -28.06 18.66
N ASP A 606 6.80 -28.78 18.17
CA ASP A 606 6.64 -29.00 16.73
C ASP A 606 6.38 -27.66 16.02
N VAL A 607 6.93 -27.54 14.82
CA VAL A 607 6.87 -26.33 14.00
C VAL A 607 6.46 -26.70 12.59
N ILE A 608 5.46 -26.00 12.09
CA ILE A 608 5.00 -26.06 10.69
C ILE A 608 5.20 -24.67 10.10
N GLU A 609 5.91 -24.60 8.98
CA GLU A 609 6.23 -23.35 8.30
C GLU A 609 5.85 -23.44 6.83
N ILE A 610 5.13 -22.42 6.34
CA ILE A 610 4.65 -22.32 4.98
C ILE A 610 5.06 -20.97 4.41
N GLU A 611 5.84 -20.98 3.34
CA GLU A 611 6.26 -19.81 2.57
C GLU A 611 5.58 -19.86 1.20
N GLY A 612 4.88 -18.78 0.83
CA GLY A 612 4.05 -18.78 -0.37
C GLY A 612 3.39 -17.45 -0.68
N TYR A 613 2.43 -17.50 -1.59
CA TYR A 613 1.70 -16.35 -2.12
C TYR A 613 0.19 -16.62 -2.10
N TRP A 614 -0.59 -15.68 -1.61
CA TRP A 614 -2.00 -15.60 -1.98
C TRP A 614 -2.09 -14.95 -3.36
N LEU A 615 -2.88 -15.54 -4.26
CA LEU A 615 -2.96 -15.10 -5.66
C LEU A 615 -4.43 -15.03 -6.12
N PRO A 616 -5.07 -13.84 -6.07
CA PRO A 616 -6.29 -13.58 -6.78
C PRO A 616 -5.95 -13.19 -8.22
N TYR A 617 -6.60 -13.79 -9.21
CA TYR A 617 -6.30 -13.52 -10.60
C TYR A 617 -7.56 -13.38 -11.45
N GLY A 618 -7.48 -12.56 -12.50
CA GLY A 618 -8.62 -12.07 -13.27
C GLY A 618 -9.18 -13.12 -14.24
N ALA A 619 -8.34 -14.06 -14.69
CA ALA A 619 -8.79 -15.13 -15.57
C ALA A 619 -9.81 -16.02 -14.86
N THR A 620 -10.96 -16.26 -15.50
CA THR A 620 -12.07 -17.00 -14.86
C THR A 620 -12.01 -18.51 -15.08
N PHE A 621 -11.37 -19.00 -16.15
CA PHE A 621 -11.51 -20.39 -16.59
C PHE A 621 -10.19 -21.11 -16.91
N ASP A 622 -9.07 -20.66 -16.36
CA ASP A 622 -7.77 -21.32 -16.52
C ASP A 622 -6.86 -21.20 -15.29
N THR A 623 -5.70 -21.86 -15.37
CA THR A 623 -4.64 -21.92 -14.36
C THR A 623 -3.34 -21.24 -14.80
N LYS A 624 -3.37 -20.44 -15.88
CA LYS A 624 -2.14 -19.89 -16.46
C LYS A 624 -1.42 -18.94 -15.49
N SER A 625 -2.16 -18.14 -14.74
CA SER A 625 -1.60 -17.25 -13.72
C SER A 625 -0.92 -18.03 -12.59
N PRO A 626 -1.55 -19.02 -11.93
CA PRO A 626 -0.86 -19.84 -10.93
C PRO A 626 0.36 -20.58 -11.47
N GLU A 627 0.30 -21.15 -12.67
CA GLU A 627 1.44 -21.81 -13.32
C GLU A 627 2.60 -20.84 -13.57
N MET A 628 2.28 -19.63 -14.04
CA MET A 628 3.24 -18.54 -14.25
C MET A 628 3.89 -18.12 -12.93
N VAL A 629 3.11 -17.90 -11.87
CA VAL A 629 3.65 -17.50 -10.56
C VAL A 629 4.50 -18.63 -9.95
N VAL A 630 4.14 -19.90 -10.12
CA VAL A 630 5.02 -21.02 -9.72
C VAL A 630 6.35 -20.95 -10.46
N ARG A 631 6.33 -20.82 -11.79
CA ARG A 631 7.55 -20.76 -12.59
C ARG A 631 8.45 -19.59 -12.20
N TYR A 632 7.91 -18.38 -12.10
CA TYR A 632 8.72 -17.16 -11.97
C TYR A 632 8.97 -16.73 -10.53
N ASP A 633 8.03 -16.98 -9.62
CA ASP A 633 8.12 -16.47 -8.25
C ASP A 633 8.37 -17.59 -7.23
N ALA A 634 8.13 -18.87 -7.55
CA ALA A 634 8.48 -19.99 -6.67
C ALA A 634 9.77 -20.71 -7.12
N GLU A 635 9.77 -21.36 -8.29
CA GLU A 635 10.92 -22.08 -8.84
C GLU A 635 12.03 -21.12 -9.27
N GLY A 636 11.65 -20.10 -10.04
CA GLY A 636 12.51 -19.02 -10.51
C GLY A 636 12.56 -17.82 -9.59
N ALA A 637 12.23 -18.00 -8.30
CA ALA A 637 12.19 -16.92 -7.32
C ALA A 637 13.46 -16.06 -7.38
N MET A 638 13.26 -14.76 -7.21
CA MET A 638 14.38 -13.82 -7.17
C MET A 638 15.38 -14.20 -6.08
N HIS A 639 16.67 -14.12 -6.40
CA HIS A 639 17.77 -14.41 -5.47
C HIS A 639 19.03 -13.60 -5.80
N VAL A 640 19.90 -13.45 -4.81
CA VAL A 640 21.25 -12.90 -4.97
C VAL A 640 22.17 -13.99 -5.51
N VAL A 641 22.70 -13.79 -6.71
CA VAL A 641 23.63 -14.69 -7.41
C VAL A 641 25.05 -14.55 -6.86
N SER A 642 25.53 -13.31 -6.71
CA SER A 642 26.88 -13.00 -6.23
C SER A 642 26.92 -11.62 -5.58
N VAL A 643 27.88 -11.42 -4.68
CA VAL A 643 28.16 -10.12 -4.04
C VAL A 643 29.66 -9.86 -4.17
N GLU A 644 30.01 -8.74 -4.81
CA GLU A 644 31.39 -8.27 -4.99
C GLU A 644 31.78 -7.21 -3.94
N GLN A 645 30.80 -6.44 -3.46
CA GLN A 645 30.95 -5.50 -2.36
C GLN A 645 29.71 -5.59 -1.45
N GLY A 646 29.92 -5.75 -0.15
CA GLY A 646 28.86 -5.98 0.83
C GLY A 646 28.65 -7.45 1.20
N GLU A 647 27.51 -7.76 1.80
CA GLU A 647 27.14 -9.11 2.27
C GLU A 647 25.68 -9.43 1.94
N LYS A 648 25.41 -10.64 1.43
CA LYS A 648 24.04 -11.13 1.24
C LYS A 648 23.39 -11.42 2.59
N VAL A 649 22.18 -10.90 2.81
CA VAL A 649 21.38 -11.15 4.02
C VAL A 649 20.17 -12.05 3.73
N SER A 650 19.43 -11.79 2.65
CA SER A 650 18.22 -12.55 2.29
C SER A 650 17.98 -12.54 0.77
N ASP A 651 17.29 -13.56 0.27
CA ASP A 651 16.85 -13.68 -1.13
C ASP A 651 15.42 -13.16 -1.36
N LEU A 652 14.53 -13.32 -0.37
CA LEU A 652 13.14 -12.89 -0.48
C LEU A 652 12.67 -12.16 0.80
N PRO A 653 12.44 -10.84 0.75
CA PRO A 653 12.90 -9.94 -0.31
C PRO A 653 14.45 -9.95 -0.43
N ILE A 654 14.99 -9.39 -1.51
CA ILE A 654 16.45 -9.23 -1.65
C ILE A 654 16.94 -8.23 -0.61
N VAL A 655 17.85 -8.70 0.24
CA VAL A 655 18.51 -7.87 1.23
C VAL A 655 20.01 -8.04 1.11
N VAL A 656 20.71 -6.94 0.86
CA VAL A 656 22.19 -6.86 0.84
C VAL A 656 22.64 -5.82 1.86
N ARG A 657 23.61 -6.17 2.69
CA ARG A 657 24.27 -5.23 3.60
C ARG A 657 25.42 -4.56 2.87
N ALA A 658 25.41 -3.24 2.82
CA ALA A 658 26.46 -2.43 2.21
C ALA A 658 27.75 -2.48 3.03
N GLU A 659 28.87 -2.29 2.32
CA GLU A 659 30.19 -2.06 2.90
C GLU A 659 30.66 -0.67 2.47
N ASN A 660 31.05 0.17 3.44
CA ASN A 660 31.53 1.54 3.19
C ASN A 660 30.56 2.37 2.31
N ASN A 661 29.25 2.35 2.64
CA ASN A 661 28.20 3.08 1.89
C ASN A 661 28.02 2.63 0.43
N GLY A 662 28.53 1.46 0.07
CA GLY A 662 28.35 0.87 -1.26
C GLY A 662 27.99 -0.61 -1.22
N ALA A 663 27.29 -1.06 -2.25
CA ALA A 663 27.04 -2.47 -2.51
C ALA A 663 27.17 -2.75 -4.01
N LEU A 664 27.76 -3.88 -4.37
CA LEU A 664 27.88 -4.36 -5.75
C LEU A 664 27.55 -5.83 -5.77
N PHE A 665 26.47 -6.20 -6.45
CA PHE A 665 25.93 -7.54 -6.40
C PHE A 665 25.13 -7.87 -7.67
N THR A 666 24.86 -9.15 -7.87
CA THR A 666 24.10 -9.65 -9.01
C THR A 666 22.83 -10.33 -8.51
N VAL A 667 21.70 -10.01 -9.12
CA VAL A 667 20.40 -10.64 -8.84
C VAL A 667 19.87 -11.33 -10.11
N ALA A 668 19.04 -12.35 -9.93
CA ALA A 668 18.33 -13.01 -11.02
C ALA A 668 16.99 -13.58 -10.51
N GLY A 669 16.07 -13.87 -11.42
CA GLY A 669 14.77 -14.46 -11.13
C GLY A 669 13.69 -13.45 -10.74
N GLY A 670 12.49 -13.96 -10.47
CA GLY A 670 11.28 -13.18 -10.19
C GLY A 670 10.59 -12.66 -11.46
N LYS A 671 9.48 -11.95 -11.25
CA LYS A 671 8.75 -11.23 -12.30
C LYS A 671 8.27 -9.86 -11.81
N ASN A 672 8.07 -8.92 -12.75
CA ASN A 672 7.59 -7.57 -12.48
C ASN A 672 8.55 -6.80 -11.56
N LEU A 673 8.04 -5.92 -10.67
CA LEU A 673 8.85 -5.14 -9.75
C LEU A 673 9.16 -5.89 -8.45
N ILE A 674 10.45 -5.93 -8.14
CA ILE A 674 11.01 -6.58 -6.96
C ILE A 674 11.65 -5.55 -6.02
N PRO A 675 11.46 -5.67 -4.68
CA PRO A 675 12.14 -4.83 -3.72
C PRO A 675 13.59 -5.28 -3.53
N VAL A 676 14.52 -4.36 -3.77
CA VAL A 676 15.94 -4.49 -3.44
C VAL A 676 16.23 -3.61 -2.23
N VAL A 677 16.51 -4.25 -1.09
CA VAL A 677 16.76 -3.60 0.18
C VAL A 677 18.27 -3.58 0.45
N VAL A 678 18.84 -2.39 0.60
CA VAL A 678 20.24 -2.22 0.99
C VAL A 678 20.32 -1.69 2.40
N LYS A 679 20.95 -2.43 3.31
CA LYS A 679 21.12 -2.11 4.74
C LYS A 679 22.56 -1.70 5.07
N GLY A 680 22.84 -1.22 6.28
CA GLY A 680 24.20 -0.93 6.72
C GLY A 680 24.77 0.40 6.21
N LEU A 681 23.92 1.30 5.72
CA LEU A 681 24.33 2.62 5.22
C LEU A 681 24.55 3.56 6.41
N THR A 682 25.67 4.28 6.44
CA THR A 682 25.93 5.29 7.49
C THR A 682 25.29 6.64 7.19
N GLN A 683 24.70 6.79 6.00
CA GLN A 683 23.96 7.97 5.56
C GLN A 683 22.66 7.53 4.89
N TRP A 684 21.61 8.35 5.00
CA TRP A 684 20.30 8.07 4.38
C TRP A 684 19.97 8.97 3.19
N ARG A 685 20.69 10.10 3.02
CA ARG A 685 20.43 11.05 1.93
C ARG A 685 21.03 10.58 0.61
N MET A 686 20.27 10.79 -0.46
CA MET A 686 20.67 10.49 -1.85
C MET A 686 21.16 9.05 -2.07
N PRO A 687 20.40 8.01 -1.65
CA PRO A 687 20.72 6.65 -2.08
C PRO A 687 20.49 6.56 -3.60
N ARG A 688 21.38 5.85 -4.29
CA ARG A 688 21.36 5.70 -5.74
C ARG A 688 21.62 4.24 -6.10
N ILE A 689 20.91 3.77 -7.11
CA ILE A 689 21.09 2.43 -7.66
C ILE A 689 21.38 2.54 -9.17
N PHE A 690 22.28 1.68 -9.62
CA PHE A 690 22.72 1.59 -11.00
C PHE A 690 22.62 0.15 -11.47
N VAL A 691 22.29 -0.02 -12.75
CA VAL A 691 22.33 -1.31 -13.43
C VAL A 691 23.48 -1.31 -14.43
N ARG A 692 24.15 -2.46 -14.55
CA ARG A 692 25.21 -2.67 -15.54
C ARG A 692 24.58 -2.93 -16.91
N GLU A 693 24.98 -2.14 -17.90
CA GLU A 693 24.59 -2.33 -19.31
C GLU A 693 25.86 -2.31 -20.17
N GLY A 694 26.23 -3.48 -20.71
CA GLY A 694 27.53 -3.66 -21.36
C GLY A 694 28.68 -3.27 -20.42
N ASP A 695 29.50 -2.31 -20.85
CA ASP A 695 30.62 -1.80 -20.08
C ASP A 695 30.30 -0.57 -19.20
N ALA A 696 29.08 -0.06 -19.26
CA ALA A 696 28.66 1.16 -18.59
C ALA A 696 27.78 0.88 -17.37
N TRP A 697 27.77 1.86 -16.45
CA TRP A 697 26.81 1.91 -15.35
C TRP A 697 25.75 2.94 -15.68
N ARG A 698 24.51 2.50 -15.82
CA ARG A 698 23.37 3.40 -16.00
C ARG A 698 22.65 3.58 -14.68
N PRO A 699 22.31 4.81 -14.26
CA PRO A 699 21.42 5.01 -13.12
C PRO A 699 20.07 4.36 -13.41
N LEU A 700 19.56 3.58 -12.47
CA LEU A 700 18.17 3.12 -12.51
C LEU A 700 17.33 4.23 -11.90
N TYR A 701 16.55 4.90 -12.74
CA TYR A 701 15.84 6.12 -12.39
C TYR A 701 14.48 5.80 -11.75
N HIS A 702 14.33 6.12 -10.47
CA HIS A 702 13.03 6.04 -9.79
C HIS A 702 12.25 7.35 -9.88
N SER A 703 12.92 8.45 -10.20
CA SER A 703 12.38 9.79 -10.01
C SER A 703 11.39 10.22 -11.10
N ARG A 704 10.30 10.91 -10.71
CA ARG A 704 9.36 11.55 -11.65
C ARG A 704 9.25 13.04 -11.43
N ASN A 705 8.83 13.52 -10.27
CA ASN A 705 8.56 14.95 -10.11
C ASN A 705 9.84 15.73 -9.84
N ASN A 706 10.78 15.12 -9.11
CA ASN A 706 12.07 15.68 -8.79
C ASN A 706 13.10 14.56 -8.56
N ALA A 707 14.38 14.88 -8.46
CA ALA A 707 15.46 13.88 -8.35
C ALA A 707 15.50 13.07 -7.03
N LEU A 708 14.55 13.29 -6.11
CA LEU A 708 14.54 12.72 -4.76
C LEU A 708 13.31 11.86 -4.46
N ASP A 709 12.38 11.67 -5.42
CA ASP A 709 11.23 10.76 -5.25
C ASP A 709 11.49 9.34 -5.81
N GLY A 710 10.61 8.40 -5.48
CA GLY A 710 10.62 7.02 -5.98
C GLY A 710 11.47 6.00 -5.19
N TYR A 711 12.19 6.42 -4.14
CA TYR A 711 12.85 5.49 -3.20
C TYR A 711 12.34 5.68 -1.78
N GLN A 712 12.60 4.69 -0.93
CA GLN A 712 12.26 4.71 0.49
C GLN A 712 13.53 4.48 1.32
N VAL A 713 13.59 5.07 2.51
CA VAL A 713 14.67 4.84 3.48
C VAL A 713 14.10 4.46 4.85
N PHE A 714 14.90 3.82 5.69
CA PHE A 714 14.53 3.41 7.05
C PHE A 714 15.75 3.34 7.97
N CYS A 715 15.51 3.35 9.28
CA CYS A 715 16.54 3.04 10.29
C CYS A 715 16.58 1.53 10.54
N ASP A 716 17.77 0.94 10.53
CA ASP A 716 17.97 -0.48 10.81
C ASP A 716 18.27 -0.74 12.30
N GLU A 717 18.14 -1.99 12.74
CA GLU A 717 18.26 -2.38 14.16
C GLU A 717 19.64 -2.11 14.77
N ASP A 718 20.69 -2.01 13.95
CA ASP A 718 22.06 -1.72 14.38
C ASP A 718 22.37 -0.21 14.47
N GLY A 719 21.36 0.66 14.25
CA GLY A 719 21.50 2.11 14.25
C GLY A 719 22.03 2.70 12.93
N THR A 720 22.24 1.86 11.91
CA THR A 720 22.51 2.32 10.54
C THR A 720 21.20 2.61 9.80
N PHE A 721 21.31 3.01 8.53
CA PHE A 721 20.20 3.24 7.63
C PHE A 721 20.11 2.15 6.56
N GLY A 722 18.93 2.04 5.96
CA GLY A 722 18.73 1.29 4.74
C GLY A 722 17.92 2.06 3.71
N ALA A 723 18.00 1.59 2.47
CA ALA A 723 17.24 2.10 1.32
C ALA A 723 16.52 0.95 0.63
N VAL A 724 15.33 1.24 0.10
CA VAL A 724 14.53 0.30 -0.70
C VAL A 724 14.36 0.88 -2.09
N PHE A 725 14.74 0.09 -3.09
CA PHE A 725 14.53 0.39 -4.50
C PHE A 725 13.61 -0.66 -5.11
N LEU A 726 12.86 -0.27 -6.14
CA LEU A 726 12.14 -1.21 -6.98
C LEU A 726 12.92 -1.45 -8.26
N VAL A 727 13.20 -2.71 -8.56
CA VAL A 727 13.96 -3.10 -9.74
C VAL A 727 13.08 -3.99 -10.60
N SER A 728 13.16 -3.88 -11.92
CA SER A 728 12.48 -4.83 -12.82
C SER A 728 13.18 -6.18 -12.73
N ALA A 729 12.42 -7.23 -12.45
CA ALA A 729 12.94 -8.59 -12.38
C ALA A 729 13.34 -9.09 -13.77
N SER A 730 14.27 -10.05 -13.79
CA SER A 730 14.71 -10.71 -15.03
C SER A 730 15.21 -12.11 -14.71
N GLU A 731 14.88 -13.09 -15.54
CA GLU A 731 15.51 -14.42 -15.50
C GLU A 731 17.03 -14.30 -15.75
N GLU A 732 17.48 -13.33 -16.55
CA GLU A 732 18.90 -13.07 -16.77
C GLU A 732 19.53 -12.33 -15.58
N PRO A 733 20.77 -12.69 -15.20
CA PRO A 733 21.49 -11.99 -14.14
C PRO A 733 21.69 -10.50 -14.44
N GLN A 734 21.27 -9.65 -13.48
CA GLN A 734 21.46 -8.20 -13.50
C GLN A 734 22.46 -7.80 -12.43
N GLN A 735 23.55 -7.14 -12.82
CA GLN A 735 24.51 -6.60 -11.88
C GLN A 735 24.06 -5.19 -11.45
N LEU A 736 23.96 -4.99 -10.15
CA LEU A 736 23.47 -3.78 -9.50
C LEU A 736 24.56 -3.18 -8.62
N LYS A 737 24.67 -1.85 -8.66
CA LYS A 737 25.55 -1.07 -7.79
C LYS A 737 24.72 -0.07 -7.02
N VAL A 738 24.92 0.03 -5.72
CA VAL A 738 24.28 1.02 -4.85
C VAL A 738 25.34 1.89 -4.20
N THR A 739 25.07 3.19 -4.12
CA THR A 739 25.88 4.18 -3.41
C THR A 739 24.99 5.14 -2.64
N VAL A 740 25.53 5.84 -1.64
CA VAL A 740 24.81 6.88 -0.89
C VAL A 740 25.69 8.11 -0.63
N GLY A 741 25.07 9.29 -0.53
CA GLY A 741 25.74 10.55 -0.15
C GLY A 741 26.39 11.34 -1.29
N GLU A 742 26.36 10.84 -2.52
CA GLU A 742 26.89 11.54 -3.69
C GLU A 742 25.78 12.20 -4.52
N SER A 743 25.90 13.51 -4.76
CA SER A 743 25.04 14.21 -5.69
C SER A 743 25.46 13.89 -7.13
N LEU A 744 24.50 13.44 -7.93
CA LEU A 744 24.69 13.15 -9.35
C LEU A 744 23.91 14.17 -10.18
N ARG A 745 24.57 14.68 -11.22
CA ARG A 745 23.87 15.46 -12.24
C ARG A 745 23.02 14.50 -13.07
N MET A 746 21.71 14.57 -12.89
CA MET A 746 20.74 13.80 -13.66
C MET A 746 20.64 14.37 -15.09
N PRO A 747 20.43 13.51 -16.11
CA PRO A 747 20.07 13.99 -17.44
C PRO A 747 18.77 14.81 -17.40
N GLY A 748 18.58 15.66 -18.40
CA GLY A 748 17.26 16.24 -18.64
C GLY A 748 16.29 15.17 -19.12
N LYS A 749 15.00 15.37 -18.83
CA LYS A 749 13.94 14.54 -19.40
C LYS A 749 13.75 14.85 -20.88
N ILE A 750 13.21 13.88 -21.60
CA ILE A 750 12.71 14.03 -22.96
C ILE A 750 11.65 15.15 -22.99
N GLU A 751 11.80 16.08 -23.92
CA GLU A 751 10.85 17.17 -24.11
C GLU A 751 9.68 16.70 -24.99
N LEU A 752 8.47 17.04 -24.57
CA LEU A 752 7.23 16.75 -25.29
C LEU A 752 6.54 18.07 -25.68
N SER A 753 6.06 18.17 -26.91
CA SER A 753 5.31 19.33 -27.39
C SER A 753 4.10 18.91 -28.21
N GLN A 754 2.92 19.44 -27.87
CA GLN A 754 1.74 19.29 -28.73
C GLN A 754 1.92 20.13 -29.99
N ILE A 755 1.70 19.55 -31.16
CA ILE A 755 1.83 20.24 -32.45
C ILE A 755 0.64 19.95 -33.36
N GLU A 756 0.45 20.79 -34.37
CA GLU A 756 -0.31 20.44 -35.56
C GLU A 756 0.65 19.86 -36.60
N TYR A 757 0.30 18.73 -37.20
CA TYR A 757 1.19 17.98 -38.09
C TYR A 757 0.47 17.53 -39.37
N GLU A 758 1.07 17.81 -40.53
CA GLU A 758 0.53 17.39 -41.83
C GLU A 758 0.61 15.87 -41.95
N GLY A 759 -0.55 15.20 -42.01
CA GLY A 759 -0.64 13.74 -42.01
C GLY A 759 -1.19 13.13 -40.72
N ALA A 760 -1.31 13.92 -39.65
CA ALA A 760 -2.02 13.53 -38.43
C ALA A 760 -3.38 14.25 -38.32
N PRO A 761 -4.40 13.64 -37.71
CA PRO A 761 -5.64 14.34 -37.37
C PRO A 761 -5.38 15.47 -36.35
N VAL A 762 -6.11 16.57 -36.50
CA VAL A 762 -5.97 17.79 -35.67
C VAL A 762 -5.91 17.44 -34.19
N GLY A 763 -4.94 18.02 -33.47
CA GLY A 763 -4.69 17.80 -32.04
C GLY A 763 -4.17 16.42 -31.62
N SER A 764 -4.01 15.45 -32.54
CA SER A 764 -3.61 14.08 -32.20
C SER A 764 -2.09 13.83 -32.24
N ALA A 765 -1.30 14.84 -32.61
CA ALA A 765 0.15 14.74 -32.76
C ALA A 765 0.90 15.33 -31.57
N VAL A 766 1.89 14.60 -31.09
CA VAL A 766 2.86 15.04 -30.08
C VAL A 766 4.27 14.83 -30.61
N GLN A 767 5.04 15.91 -30.64
CA GLN A 767 6.46 15.90 -30.96
C GLN A 767 7.25 15.42 -29.76
N ILE A 768 8.16 14.48 -30.01
CA ILE A 768 9.09 13.91 -29.04
C ILE A 768 10.49 14.34 -29.43
N ALA A 769 11.15 15.12 -28.57
CA ALA A 769 12.53 15.54 -28.80
C ALA A 769 13.48 14.35 -28.62
N THR A 770 14.32 14.06 -29.62
CA THR A 770 15.31 12.98 -29.52
C THR A 770 16.70 13.47 -29.89
N PRO A 771 17.78 12.81 -29.40
CA PRO A 771 19.14 13.09 -29.85
C PRO A 771 19.35 12.92 -31.38
N ALA A 772 18.48 12.17 -32.04
CA ALA A 772 18.53 11.82 -33.46
C ALA A 772 17.57 12.66 -34.33
N GLY A 773 16.97 13.72 -33.77
CA GLY A 773 15.96 14.55 -34.42
C GLY A 773 14.55 14.29 -33.89
N ASP A 774 13.67 15.27 -33.99
CA ASP A 774 12.36 15.21 -33.36
C ASP A 774 11.41 14.31 -34.16
N VAL A 775 10.81 13.32 -33.49
CA VAL A 775 9.83 12.40 -34.09
C VAL A 775 8.41 12.80 -33.68
N VAL A 776 7.41 12.37 -34.45
CA VAL A 776 6.01 12.70 -34.18
C VAL A 776 5.22 11.45 -33.84
N LEU A 777 4.72 11.37 -32.60
CA LEU A 777 3.79 10.35 -32.16
C LEU A 777 2.34 10.80 -32.44
N THR A 778 1.59 9.97 -33.14
CA THR A 778 0.15 10.15 -33.35
C THR A 778 -0.63 9.15 -32.50
N ILE A 779 -1.54 9.67 -31.68
CA ILE A 779 -2.43 8.84 -30.84
C ILE A 779 -3.63 8.27 -31.62
N PRO A 780 -4.24 7.16 -31.15
CA PRO A 780 -5.39 6.55 -31.81
C PRO A 780 -6.55 7.53 -32.01
N GLN A 781 -7.28 7.37 -33.12
CA GLN A 781 -8.52 8.10 -33.39
C GLN A 781 -9.72 7.49 -32.68
N PRO A 782 -10.77 8.28 -32.37
CA PRO A 782 -11.97 7.71 -31.77
C PRO A 782 -12.72 6.84 -32.79
N THR A 783 -13.19 5.67 -32.35
CA THR A 783 -13.97 4.77 -33.21
C THR A 783 -15.30 5.45 -33.62
N MET A 784 -15.78 5.18 -34.84
CA MET A 784 -17.10 5.59 -35.36
C MET A 784 -17.36 7.09 -35.63
N TYR A 785 -16.45 8.01 -35.32
CA TYR A 785 -16.62 9.43 -35.66
C TYR A 785 -15.76 9.85 -36.86
N ALA A 786 -16.26 10.82 -37.63
CA ALA A 786 -15.55 11.33 -38.81
C ALA A 786 -14.29 12.12 -38.42
N VAL A 787 -13.20 11.87 -39.13
CA VAL A 787 -11.93 12.59 -38.99
C VAL A 787 -12.15 14.09 -39.29
N GLY A 788 -11.67 14.98 -38.41
CA GLY A 788 -11.65 16.43 -38.63
C GLY A 788 -12.83 17.22 -38.06
N ASP A 789 -13.74 16.60 -37.31
CA ASP A 789 -14.75 17.33 -36.54
C ASP A 789 -14.12 17.91 -35.26
N GLU A 790 -14.00 19.24 -35.19
CA GLU A 790 -13.38 19.96 -34.06
C GLU A 790 -13.98 19.61 -32.69
N ARG A 791 -15.23 19.11 -32.64
CA ARG A 791 -15.87 18.65 -31.40
C ARG A 791 -15.18 17.42 -30.80
N PHE A 792 -14.48 16.65 -31.63
CA PHE A 792 -13.78 15.42 -31.26
C PHE A 792 -12.26 15.57 -31.35
N THR A 793 -11.75 16.80 -31.35
CA THR A 793 -10.32 17.08 -31.21
C THR A 793 -9.88 16.89 -29.75
N PRO A 794 -8.83 16.09 -29.47
CA PRO A 794 -8.33 15.93 -28.11
C PRO A 794 -7.72 17.24 -27.60
N LYS A 795 -8.04 17.60 -26.35
CA LYS A 795 -7.46 18.75 -25.66
C LYS A 795 -6.44 18.25 -24.66
N TRP A 796 -5.18 18.60 -24.89
CA TRP A 796 -4.09 18.22 -24.01
C TRP A 796 -3.95 19.19 -22.84
N SER A 797 -3.58 18.65 -21.70
CA SER A 797 -3.30 19.35 -20.46
C SER A 797 -1.94 18.91 -19.94
N LEU A 798 -1.24 19.85 -19.30
CA LEU A 798 -0.01 19.54 -18.56
C LEU A 798 -0.36 19.03 -17.16
N SER A 799 0.42 18.08 -16.66
CA SER A 799 0.42 17.69 -15.25
C SER A 799 1.84 17.49 -14.73
N GLU A 800 1.98 17.03 -13.49
CA GLU A 800 3.26 16.86 -12.81
C GLU A 800 4.24 15.99 -13.61
N GLY A 801 5.53 16.28 -13.42
CA GLY A 801 6.61 15.61 -14.14
C GLY A 801 6.71 15.96 -15.62
N ASN A 802 6.07 17.05 -16.07
CA ASN A 802 5.95 17.47 -17.47
C ASN A 802 5.13 16.50 -18.33
N SER A 803 4.16 15.82 -17.72
CA SER A 803 3.30 14.89 -18.45
C SER A 803 2.27 15.64 -19.29
N LEU A 804 1.94 15.11 -20.46
CA LEU A 804 0.81 15.54 -21.28
C LEU A 804 -0.31 14.51 -21.17
N TRP A 805 -1.54 14.94 -20.94
CA TRP A 805 -2.70 14.04 -20.93
C TRP A 805 -3.91 14.68 -21.61
N PHE A 806 -4.85 13.84 -22.06
CA PHE A 806 -6.11 14.29 -22.63
C PHE A 806 -7.27 13.40 -22.17
N LYS A 807 -8.47 13.98 -22.17
CA LYS A 807 -9.73 13.27 -21.99
C LYS A 807 -10.76 13.78 -23.00
N GLN A 808 -11.53 12.85 -23.57
CA GLN A 808 -12.60 13.14 -24.50
C GLN A 808 -13.85 12.38 -24.09
N GLN A 809 -14.95 13.12 -23.96
CA GLN A 809 -16.24 12.57 -23.57
C GLN A 809 -17.19 12.63 -24.78
N PHE A 810 -17.79 11.49 -25.10
CA PHE A 810 -18.85 11.33 -26.09
C PHE A 810 -20.17 11.02 -25.36
N ALA A 811 -21.28 10.92 -26.10
CA ALA A 811 -22.56 10.62 -25.49
C ALA A 811 -22.61 9.17 -24.96
N GLU A 812 -22.03 8.23 -25.70
CA GLU A 812 -22.12 6.79 -25.44
C GLU A 812 -20.89 6.20 -24.72
N TRP A 813 -19.77 6.92 -24.71
CA TRP A 813 -18.50 6.46 -24.12
C TRP A 813 -17.53 7.63 -23.88
N GLU A 814 -16.41 7.37 -23.21
CA GLU A 814 -15.30 8.31 -23.08
C GLU A 814 -13.95 7.62 -23.21
N ARG A 815 -12.90 8.42 -23.48
CA ARG A 815 -11.52 7.96 -23.57
C ARG A 815 -10.54 8.98 -23.03
N GLY A 816 -9.32 8.53 -22.79
CA GLY A 816 -8.20 9.41 -22.51
C GLY A 816 -6.87 8.71 -22.68
N GLY A 817 -5.81 9.48 -22.49
CA GLY A 817 -4.45 8.97 -22.52
C GLY A 817 -3.45 9.96 -21.95
N ARG A 818 -2.24 9.46 -21.71
CA ARG A 818 -1.15 10.19 -21.04
C ARG A 818 0.20 9.81 -21.65
N LEU A 819 1.08 10.79 -21.69
CA LEU A 819 2.50 10.70 -22.01
C LEU A 819 3.29 11.28 -20.84
N SER A 820 4.09 10.47 -20.15
CA SER A 820 4.89 10.92 -19.01
C SER A 820 6.39 10.76 -19.31
N PRO A 821 7.11 11.85 -19.61
CA PRO A 821 8.49 11.77 -20.07
C PRO A 821 9.46 11.48 -18.94
N ASN A 822 10.48 10.68 -19.26
CA ASN A 822 11.65 10.35 -18.46
C ASN A 822 12.93 10.72 -19.22
N GLU A 823 14.11 10.32 -18.73
CA GLU A 823 15.39 10.66 -19.37
C GLU A 823 15.64 9.88 -20.66
N ASP A 824 15.24 8.60 -20.74
CA ASP A 824 15.46 7.72 -21.89
C ASP A 824 14.22 6.91 -22.32
N ASP A 825 13.06 7.22 -21.73
CA ASP A 825 11.76 6.66 -22.12
C ASP A 825 10.59 7.61 -21.83
N ILE A 826 9.41 7.27 -22.33
CA ILE A 826 8.13 7.93 -22.06
C ILE A 826 7.12 6.86 -21.72
N ASP A 827 6.46 6.97 -20.57
CA ASP A 827 5.34 6.09 -20.23
C ASP A 827 4.08 6.53 -20.98
N LEU A 828 3.40 5.57 -21.59
CA LEU A 828 2.16 5.74 -22.32
C LEU A 828 1.01 5.11 -21.56
N GLU A 829 -0.11 5.82 -21.46
CA GLU A 829 -1.37 5.26 -20.97
C GLU A 829 -2.49 5.56 -21.97
N TYR A 830 -3.40 4.61 -22.13
CA TYR A 830 -4.62 4.78 -22.92
C TYR A 830 -5.77 4.02 -22.28
N TRP A 831 -6.94 4.63 -22.26
CA TRP A 831 -8.12 4.03 -21.65
C TRP A 831 -9.40 4.46 -22.35
N TRP A 832 -10.42 3.63 -22.23
CA TRP A 832 -11.78 3.94 -22.66
C TRP A 832 -12.82 3.32 -21.74
N GLN A 833 -14.01 3.91 -21.71
CA GLN A 833 -15.12 3.50 -20.88
C GLN A 833 -16.44 3.64 -21.63
N ASN A 834 -17.23 2.57 -21.62
CA ASN A 834 -18.55 2.53 -22.25
C ASN A 834 -19.64 2.93 -21.25
N TYR A 835 -20.53 3.85 -21.66
CA TYR A 835 -21.74 4.20 -20.91
C TYR A 835 -22.97 3.41 -21.36
N GLU A 836 -22.97 2.93 -22.60
CA GLU A 836 -24.01 2.07 -23.18
C GLU A 836 -23.51 0.61 -23.36
N PRO A 837 -24.41 -0.39 -23.39
CA PRO A 837 -24.04 -1.77 -23.68
C PRO A 837 -23.66 -2.00 -25.15
N ASP A 838 -22.93 -3.09 -25.40
CA ASP A 838 -22.57 -3.60 -26.73
C ASP A 838 -21.74 -2.64 -27.62
N TYR A 839 -21.11 -1.62 -27.02
CA TYR A 839 -20.25 -0.69 -27.74
C TYR A 839 -18.86 -1.30 -27.99
N ARG A 840 -18.50 -1.46 -29.26
CA ARG A 840 -17.22 -2.04 -29.70
C ARG A 840 -16.29 -0.98 -30.24
N HIS A 841 -15.01 -1.11 -29.90
CA HIS A 841 -13.95 -0.23 -30.36
C HIS A 841 -13.15 -0.89 -31.48
N SER A 842 -12.73 -0.10 -32.45
CA SER A 842 -11.73 -0.53 -33.44
C SER A 842 -10.38 -0.67 -32.75
N SER A 843 -9.51 -1.55 -33.26
CA SER A 843 -8.13 -1.67 -32.77
C SER A 843 -7.45 -0.30 -32.74
N PRO A 844 -7.00 0.20 -31.57
CA PRO A 844 -6.26 1.45 -31.49
C PRO A 844 -4.92 1.35 -32.23
N GLU A 845 -4.63 2.30 -33.13
CA GLU A 845 -3.33 2.38 -33.82
C GLU A 845 -2.49 3.54 -33.26
N TYR A 846 -1.27 3.24 -32.84
CA TYR A 846 -0.24 4.24 -32.50
C TYR A 846 0.79 4.30 -33.61
N THR A 847 1.12 5.51 -34.07
CA THR A 847 2.04 5.73 -35.19
C THR A 847 3.15 6.69 -34.79
N ILE A 848 4.38 6.41 -35.17
CA ILE A 848 5.51 7.33 -35.09
C ILE A 848 6.01 7.64 -36.50
N ASP A 849 6.04 8.93 -36.85
CA ASP A 849 6.67 9.43 -38.08
C ASP A 849 8.16 9.72 -37.84
N LEU A 850 8.99 9.20 -38.75
CA LEU A 850 10.45 9.26 -38.71
C LEU A 850 11.03 10.28 -39.71
N SER A 851 10.19 10.92 -40.52
CA SER A 851 10.59 11.85 -41.57
C SER A 851 11.46 12.99 -41.05
N GLY A 852 12.57 13.30 -41.74
CA GLY A 852 13.47 14.39 -41.37
C GLY A 852 14.37 14.10 -40.17
N THR A 853 14.40 12.85 -39.68
CA THR A 853 15.24 12.43 -38.55
C THR A 853 16.36 11.49 -39.01
N ALA A 854 17.29 11.17 -38.12
CA ALA A 854 18.33 10.18 -38.41
C ALA A 854 17.78 8.73 -38.52
N PHE A 855 16.49 8.51 -38.22
CA PHE A 855 15.79 7.24 -38.41
C PHE A 855 15.11 7.11 -39.79
N GLU A 856 15.11 8.18 -40.59
CA GLU A 856 14.53 8.15 -41.94
C GLU A 856 15.17 7.06 -42.80
N GLY A 857 14.35 6.28 -43.50
CA GLY A 857 14.74 5.13 -44.30
C GLY A 857 15.18 3.88 -43.50
N ALA A 858 15.11 3.90 -42.17
CA ALA A 858 15.38 2.72 -41.35
C ALA A 858 14.26 1.67 -41.52
N ARG A 859 14.63 0.39 -41.49
CA ARG A 859 13.66 -0.70 -41.53
C ARG A 859 13.22 -1.08 -40.11
N PRO A 860 11.92 -1.02 -39.78
CA PRO A 860 11.46 -1.40 -38.45
C PRO A 860 11.58 -2.89 -38.19
N GLU A 861 11.89 -3.24 -36.94
CA GLU A 861 11.89 -4.60 -36.41
C GLU A 861 10.83 -4.70 -35.29
N ALA A 862 10.03 -5.76 -35.30
CA ALA A 862 9.03 -6.05 -34.29
C ALA A 862 9.52 -7.14 -33.33
N LEU A 863 9.25 -6.97 -32.03
CA LEU A 863 9.57 -7.98 -31.01
C LEU A 863 8.42 -8.99 -30.94
N VAL A 864 8.65 -10.20 -31.43
CA VAL A 864 7.68 -11.31 -31.47
C VAL A 864 8.29 -12.52 -30.77
N ASP A 865 7.56 -13.08 -29.80
CA ASP A 865 7.99 -14.26 -29.03
C ASP A 865 9.41 -14.12 -28.43
N GLY A 866 9.80 -12.89 -28.07
CA GLY A 866 11.11 -12.58 -27.46
C GLY A 866 12.25 -12.37 -28.46
N GLU A 867 11.99 -12.36 -29.76
CA GLU A 867 12.98 -12.11 -30.81
C GLU A 867 12.57 -10.99 -31.78
N TRP A 868 13.57 -10.30 -32.33
CA TRP A 868 13.33 -9.25 -33.32
C TRP A 868 13.08 -9.87 -34.70
N ALA A 869 12.03 -9.39 -35.39
CA ALA A 869 11.66 -9.80 -36.73
C ALA A 869 11.40 -8.56 -37.60
N GLU A 870 11.93 -8.53 -38.81
CA GLU A 870 11.74 -7.40 -39.75
C GLU A 870 10.27 -7.18 -40.10
N VAL A 871 9.85 -5.91 -40.18
CA VAL A 871 8.51 -5.50 -40.60
C VAL A 871 8.60 -4.93 -42.01
N GLU A 872 8.18 -5.71 -43.01
CA GLU A 872 8.11 -5.23 -44.40
C GLU A 872 6.97 -4.22 -44.57
N ASP A 873 5.72 -4.69 -44.53
CA ASP A 873 4.51 -3.86 -44.57
C ASP A 873 3.72 -3.95 -43.25
N SER A 874 3.48 -5.18 -42.79
CA SER A 874 2.79 -5.46 -41.53
C SER A 874 3.15 -6.85 -41.00
N LEU A 875 3.07 -7.00 -39.69
CA LEU A 875 3.28 -8.25 -38.98
C LEU A 875 2.15 -8.43 -37.96
N ALA A 876 1.42 -9.54 -38.04
CA ALA A 876 0.35 -9.88 -37.10
C ALA A 876 0.81 -10.93 -36.09
N GLY A 877 0.25 -10.90 -34.88
CA GLY A 877 0.58 -11.83 -33.80
C GLY A 877 0.79 -11.12 -32.47
N SER A 878 1.32 -11.82 -31.46
CA SER A 878 1.62 -11.21 -30.15
C SER A 878 2.87 -10.33 -30.23
N VAL A 879 2.82 -9.27 -31.04
CA VAL A 879 3.88 -8.27 -31.17
C VAL A 879 3.90 -7.45 -29.89
N ARG A 880 5.05 -7.32 -29.24
CA ARG A 880 5.19 -6.54 -27.99
C ARG A 880 5.76 -5.15 -28.22
N ALA A 881 6.58 -5.00 -29.25
CA ALA A 881 7.25 -3.76 -29.59
C ALA A 881 7.51 -3.66 -31.09
N VAL A 882 7.69 -2.43 -31.58
CA VAL A 882 8.31 -2.13 -32.88
C VAL A 882 9.42 -1.11 -32.66
N ALA A 883 10.55 -1.28 -33.32
CA ALA A 883 11.75 -0.50 -33.08
C ALA A 883 12.55 -0.22 -34.36
N VAL A 884 13.29 0.88 -34.36
CA VAL A 884 14.22 1.28 -35.43
C VAL A 884 15.54 1.74 -34.83
N ARG A 885 16.59 1.69 -35.64
CA ARG A 885 17.92 2.20 -35.31
C ARG A 885 18.27 3.37 -36.22
N SER A 886 18.94 4.38 -35.69
CA SER A 886 19.43 5.51 -36.47
C SER A 886 20.42 5.05 -37.54
N SER A 887 20.51 5.81 -38.64
CA SER A 887 21.42 5.56 -39.76
C SER A 887 22.91 5.53 -39.36
N ASP A 888 23.28 6.25 -38.28
CA ASP A 888 24.64 6.19 -37.71
C ASP A 888 24.84 5.08 -36.67
N GLY A 889 23.78 4.33 -36.37
CA GLY A 889 23.78 3.20 -35.44
C GLY A 889 23.85 3.58 -33.96
N LYS A 890 23.78 4.85 -33.59
CA LYS A 890 23.99 5.28 -32.19
C LYS A 890 22.72 5.31 -31.35
N HIS A 891 21.57 5.51 -31.99
CA HIS A 891 20.31 5.71 -31.28
C HIS A 891 19.29 4.64 -31.70
N ALA A 892 18.44 4.24 -30.75
CA ALA A 892 17.33 3.34 -30.96
C ALA A 892 16.04 4.02 -30.47
N LEU A 893 14.97 3.78 -31.21
CA LEU A 893 13.62 4.26 -30.92
C LEU A 893 12.69 3.05 -30.95
N ALA A 894 11.88 2.87 -29.91
CA ALA A 894 10.91 1.77 -29.87
C ALA A 894 9.57 2.21 -29.28
N LEU A 895 8.49 1.66 -29.82
CA LEU A 895 7.14 1.76 -29.30
C LEU A 895 6.71 0.39 -28.75
N VAL A 896 6.18 0.36 -27.54
CA VAL A 896 5.91 -0.88 -26.79
C VAL A 896 4.52 -0.86 -26.17
N PHE A 897 3.78 -1.95 -26.33
CA PHE A 897 2.49 -2.18 -25.67
C PHE A 897 2.29 -3.67 -25.38
N LEU A 898 1.88 -4.00 -24.15
CA LEU A 898 1.66 -5.39 -23.74
C LEU A 898 0.58 -6.11 -24.55
N ASN A 899 -0.47 -5.40 -24.95
CA ASN A 899 -1.63 -5.97 -25.64
C ASN A 899 -1.58 -5.77 -27.17
N ALA A 900 -0.43 -5.42 -27.74
CA ALA A 900 -0.31 -5.26 -29.18
C ALA A 900 -0.52 -6.60 -29.91
N GLU A 901 -1.28 -6.53 -31.01
CA GLU A 901 -1.66 -7.67 -31.87
C GLU A 901 -1.04 -7.58 -33.28
N GLY A 902 -0.31 -6.49 -33.54
CA GLY A 902 0.43 -6.33 -34.78
C GLY A 902 1.35 -5.10 -34.77
N ALA A 903 2.29 -5.09 -35.70
CA ALA A 903 3.13 -3.95 -36.06
C ALA A 903 3.00 -3.64 -37.56
N PHE A 904 3.31 -2.41 -37.94
CA PHE A 904 3.32 -1.99 -39.34
C PHE A 904 4.44 -1.01 -39.66
N HIS A 905 4.73 -0.92 -40.95
CA HIS A 905 5.65 0.04 -41.56
C HIS A 905 4.96 0.62 -42.81
N ARG A 906 4.73 1.94 -42.82
CA ARG A 906 3.96 2.64 -43.86
C ARG A 906 4.73 3.90 -44.29
N GLY A 907 5.51 3.82 -45.37
CA GLY A 907 6.39 4.92 -45.77
C GLY A 907 7.44 5.19 -44.69
N GLU A 908 7.60 6.43 -44.24
CA GLU A 908 8.52 6.81 -43.15
C GLU A 908 7.88 6.69 -41.75
N SER A 909 6.82 5.89 -41.62
CA SER A 909 6.12 5.70 -40.34
C SER A 909 6.15 4.24 -39.88
N MET A 910 6.30 4.05 -38.58
CA MET A 910 6.15 2.74 -37.91
C MET A 910 5.05 2.81 -36.85
N GLY A 911 4.50 1.67 -36.44
CA GLY A 911 3.49 1.68 -35.39
C GLY A 911 3.03 0.31 -34.90
N LEU A 912 2.17 0.35 -33.88
CA LEU A 912 1.54 -0.82 -33.27
C LEU A 912 0.02 -0.75 -33.37
N ILE A 913 -0.59 -1.92 -33.55
CA ILE A 913 -2.03 -2.14 -33.51
C ILE A 913 -2.35 -2.84 -32.19
N LEU A 914 -3.19 -2.23 -31.36
CA LEU A 914 -3.55 -2.78 -30.06
C LEU A 914 -4.80 -3.65 -30.15
N LYS A 915 -4.83 -4.74 -29.38
CA LYS A 915 -6.02 -5.58 -29.25
C LYS A 915 -7.21 -4.75 -28.74
N PRO A 916 -8.35 -4.74 -29.45
CA PRO A 916 -9.56 -4.10 -28.94
C PRO A 916 -10.14 -4.95 -27.81
N VAL A 917 -10.45 -4.30 -26.69
CA VAL A 917 -11.11 -4.94 -25.54
C VAL A 917 -12.47 -4.29 -25.32
N ASP A 918 -13.53 -5.08 -25.45
CA ASP A 918 -14.89 -4.62 -25.20
C ASP A 918 -15.09 -4.45 -23.68
N ALA A 919 -14.85 -3.23 -23.19
CA ALA A 919 -15.10 -2.88 -21.80
C ALA A 919 -16.59 -3.02 -21.49
N PRO A 920 -16.99 -3.79 -20.46
CA PRO A 920 -18.39 -3.84 -20.03
C PRO A 920 -18.92 -2.44 -19.71
N THR A 921 -20.23 -2.25 -19.84
CA THR A 921 -20.89 -0.99 -19.46
C THR A 921 -20.53 -0.60 -18.04
N LYS A 922 -20.16 0.67 -17.81
CA LYS A 922 -19.70 1.19 -16.52
C LYS A 922 -18.43 0.51 -15.97
N LYS A 923 -17.65 -0.13 -16.85
CA LYS A 923 -16.27 -0.52 -16.57
C LYS A 923 -15.33 0.18 -17.54
N ARG A 924 -14.09 0.40 -17.09
CA ARG A 924 -13.05 1.08 -17.87
C ARG A 924 -11.93 0.12 -18.19
N TYR A 925 -11.54 0.06 -19.46
CA TYR A 925 -10.34 -0.64 -19.90
C TYR A 925 -9.16 0.33 -19.89
N HIS A 926 -8.00 -0.12 -19.44
CA HIS A 926 -6.78 0.68 -19.36
C HIS A 926 -5.59 -0.16 -19.83
N VAL A 927 -4.83 0.38 -20.78
CA VAL A 927 -3.58 -0.20 -21.28
C VAL A 927 -2.42 0.75 -21.05
N ARG A 928 -1.27 0.17 -20.71
CA ARG A 928 0.00 0.87 -20.54
C ARG A 928 1.01 0.44 -21.62
N GLY A 929 1.85 1.37 -22.02
CA GLY A 929 2.91 1.17 -22.99
C GLY A 929 4.09 2.11 -22.73
N LYS A 930 5.09 2.09 -23.60
CA LYS A 930 6.28 2.94 -23.51
C LYS A 930 6.77 3.36 -24.90
N VAL A 931 7.43 4.52 -24.96
CA VAL A 931 8.34 4.88 -26.04
C VAL A 931 9.75 4.94 -25.47
N TYR A 932 10.69 4.15 -25.99
CA TYR A 932 12.10 4.25 -25.62
C TYR A 932 12.83 5.17 -26.59
N VAL A 933 13.65 6.07 -26.06
CA VAL A 933 14.56 6.94 -26.81
C VAL A 933 15.94 6.79 -26.18
N THR A 934 16.77 5.91 -26.73
CA THR A 934 17.97 5.44 -26.03
C THR A 934 19.16 5.24 -26.96
N ASP A 935 20.35 5.26 -26.38
CA ASP A 935 21.61 4.94 -27.06
C ASP A 935 21.97 3.44 -26.93
N ALA A 936 21.10 2.67 -26.28
CA ALA A 936 21.27 1.23 -26.11
C ALA A 936 21.18 0.50 -27.46
N ASP A 937 21.97 -0.55 -27.64
CA ASP A 937 21.82 -1.45 -28.78
C ASP A 937 20.50 -2.24 -28.71
N MET A 938 20.08 -2.81 -29.84
CA MET A 938 18.82 -3.55 -29.96
C MET A 938 18.71 -4.75 -29.01
N ASN A 939 19.84 -5.36 -28.61
CA ASN A 939 19.85 -6.46 -27.66
C ASN A 939 19.59 -5.97 -26.24
N THR A 940 20.22 -4.88 -25.85
CA THR A 940 20.01 -4.22 -24.55
C THR A 940 18.60 -3.68 -24.45
N LEU A 941 18.09 -3.05 -25.51
CA LEU A 941 16.71 -2.59 -25.59
C LEU A 941 15.71 -3.76 -25.46
N LYS A 942 15.96 -4.88 -26.15
CA LYS A 942 15.16 -6.10 -26.00
C LYS A 942 15.08 -6.56 -24.56
N LYS A 943 16.22 -6.60 -23.86
CA LYS A 943 16.27 -7.01 -22.45
C LYS A 943 15.48 -6.08 -21.55
N ARG A 944 15.60 -4.76 -21.73
CA ARG A 944 14.80 -3.78 -20.99
C ARG A 944 13.31 -4.01 -21.19
N ILE A 945 12.89 -4.12 -22.43
CA ILE A 945 11.49 -4.38 -22.79
C ILE A 945 11.02 -5.67 -22.10
N LEU A 946 11.72 -6.79 -22.28
CA LEU A 946 11.30 -8.08 -21.70
C LEU A 946 11.33 -8.12 -20.16
N SER A 947 12.13 -7.27 -19.50
CA SER A 947 12.15 -7.18 -18.03
C SER A 947 11.00 -6.32 -17.46
N GLU A 948 10.46 -5.40 -18.26
CA GLU A 948 9.41 -4.46 -17.84
C GLU A 948 8.00 -4.94 -18.22
N LEU A 949 7.89 -5.95 -19.10
CA LEU A 949 6.67 -6.64 -19.52
C LEU A 949 6.35 -7.83 -18.60
#